data_AF-A0A1H8RU69-F1
#
_entry.id   AF-A0A1H8RU69-F1
#
_cell.length_a   1.000
_cell.length_b   1.000
_cell.length_c   1.000
_cell.angle_alpha   90.00
_cell.angle_beta   90.00
_cell.angle_gamma   90.00
#
_symmetry.space_group_name_H-M   'P 1'
#
loop_
_entity.id
_entity.type
_entity.pdbx_description
1 polymer ?
#
loop_
_entity_poly.entity_id
_entity_poly.type
_entity_poly.pdbx_seq_one_letter_code
_entity_poly.pdbx_strand_id
1 'polypeptide(L)'
;MTEYRYNKLLILCIAVGFLAALAIGWQRHGLEENNSRVELVMDYEDITGLAQIEGVPVPELMHQFKDAGITSLAVYETTLEKLNKSGKILAVPGSQLLQQYRTGSMNDPRWRNFIEAGRILPEDVYIVGQDPLTFAEVKSDLLRRLSPERVVVLEEGTAPVLAVKASFEKLEKWNLGLSTAEMKEAAGYGFYVVARPTNYNKVTEDDVDAVFDRLRDIPGVSSLMFVGDEVLGYPDLLPHTVKRMQEQQLTLDMIEHPLQLQFLKQDGLLPLAAANHYRSARVYVIPKDEQPKLKPDEAIHRWVLTDQERNIRVNLLRNYEKPELGKTLVETNLDYVAGVRDALLENSFTIGPATYFPPYFPSALLLALVIFGTTAAGVLFLTLVYPFKPRYQYLLLALLTIGLSLPVLAGGGTLIRQATATMSAILFPVLSMTWQLDRWRANESLGSKTGLGRMLVLGTVGLTVTVLLSIMGGLFVGAVLADVRFLLEMEIFRGVKLIFVAPLVLITWVYLTRYSLFEEQLPLDRAGIGRQISKVLNYPVYLKTLLGAAFVAIAAWVYIGRSGHTAGVPVSALELKLRYFLEQVMYARPRGKEFVIGHPAFYLLLMAFCRRWPSTLRYSLVVVATIGQGSLAETFAHMRTPIFMSFIRGLDGLFMGIVCGIAALIGVQVLHYLLFVLGRRPAGHE
;
A
#
# COMPACT_ATOMS: atom_id res chain seq x y z
N MET A 1 18.10 -7.16 45.57
CA MET A 1 17.52 -6.53 44.35
C MET A 1 16.09 -7.01 44.20
N THR A 2 15.17 -6.18 43.72
CA THR A 2 13.80 -6.63 43.40
C THR A 2 13.87 -7.70 42.31
N GLU A 3 13.47 -8.93 42.62
CA GLU A 3 13.36 -10.01 41.63
C GLU A 3 12.05 -9.85 40.83
N TYR A 4 12.17 -9.67 39.52
CA TYR A 4 11.02 -9.66 38.62
C TYR A 4 10.79 -11.08 38.11
N ARG A 5 9.66 -11.68 38.50
CA ARG A 5 9.31 -13.05 38.13
C ARG A 5 8.44 -13.08 36.90
N TYR A 6 8.88 -13.81 35.88
CA TYR A 6 8.12 -14.07 34.67
C TYR A 6 7.14 -15.23 34.94
N ASN A 7 5.85 -14.96 34.88
CA ASN A 7 4.84 -15.98 35.16
C ASN A 7 4.77 -17.01 34.01
N LYS A 8 5.14 -18.26 34.31
CA LYS A 8 5.16 -19.36 33.34
C LYS A 8 3.80 -19.64 32.71
N LEU A 9 2.70 -19.48 33.45
CA LEU A 9 1.36 -19.68 32.91
C LEU A 9 1.02 -18.62 31.86
N LEU A 10 1.33 -17.34 32.13
CA LEU A 10 1.12 -16.28 31.14
C LEU A 10 1.94 -16.50 29.88
N ILE A 11 3.19 -16.98 30.01
CA ILE A 11 4.03 -17.35 28.86
C ILE A 11 3.39 -18.48 28.05
N LEU A 12 2.85 -19.50 28.73
CA LEU A 12 2.13 -20.58 28.05
C LEU A 12 0.90 -20.04 27.30
N CYS A 13 0.13 -19.12 27.90
CA CYS A 13 -1.00 -18.47 27.22
C CYS A 13 -0.57 -17.67 25.99
N ILE A 14 0.57 -16.95 26.06
CA ILE A 14 1.17 -16.27 24.89
C ILE A 14 1.53 -17.29 23.81
N ALA A 15 2.13 -18.43 24.18
CA ALA A 15 2.47 -19.48 23.23
C ALA A 15 1.24 -20.09 22.55
N VAL A 16 0.14 -20.31 23.28
CA VAL A 16 -1.14 -20.76 22.70
C VAL A 16 -1.67 -19.76 21.68
N GLY A 17 -1.68 -18.46 22.03
CA GLY A 17 -2.08 -17.41 21.09
C GLY A 17 -1.15 -17.33 19.87
N PHE A 18 0.15 -17.59 20.07
CA PHE A 18 1.12 -17.61 18.98
C PHE A 18 0.88 -18.76 18.00
N LEU A 19 0.56 -19.96 18.49
CA LEU A 19 0.20 -21.09 17.64
C LEU A 19 -1.06 -20.78 16.82
N ALA A 20 -2.06 -20.12 17.41
CA ALA A 20 -3.23 -19.65 16.68
C ALA A 20 -2.87 -18.60 15.61
N ALA A 21 -1.96 -17.66 15.93
CA ALA A 21 -1.46 -16.67 14.98
C ALA A 21 -0.72 -17.33 13.81
N LEU A 22 0.10 -18.35 14.06
CA LEU A 22 0.79 -19.13 13.03
C LEU A 22 -0.20 -19.89 12.14
N ALA A 23 -1.24 -20.49 12.72
CA ALA A 23 -2.27 -21.19 11.94
C ALA A 23 -3.00 -20.23 10.98
N ILE A 24 -3.40 -19.04 11.46
CA ILE A 24 -3.99 -18.00 10.59
C ILE A 24 -2.96 -17.51 9.56
N GLY A 25 -1.72 -17.28 9.99
CA GLY A 25 -0.65 -16.82 9.11
C GLY A 25 -0.37 -17.80 7.97
N TRP A 26 -0.42 -19.10 8.23
CA TRP A 26 -0.29 -20.15 7.22
C TRP A 26 -1.47 -20.17 6.24
N GLN A 27 -2.70 -20.03 6.74
CA GLN A 27 -3.88 -19.91 5.88
C GLN A 27 -3.78 -18.68 4.96
N ARG A 28 -3.37 -17.54 5.52
CA ARG A 28 -3.14 -16.30 4.78
C ARG A 28 -2.04 -16.48 3.72
N HIS A 29 -0.93 -17.11 4.07
CA HIS A 29 0.17 -17.35 3.13
C HIS A 29 -0.30 -18.16 1.91
N GLY A 30 -1.07 -19.22 2.10
CA GLY A 30 -1.63 -19.98 0.98
C GLY A 30 -2.58 -19.17 0.09
N LEU A 31 -3.33 -18.21 0.66
CA LEU A 31 -4.14 -17.29 -0.14
C LEU A 31 -3.30 -16.31 -0.96
N GLU A 32 -2.20 -15.82 -0.38
CA GLU A 32 -1.27 -14.90 -1.04
C GLU A 32 -0.49 -15.58 -2.17
N GLU A 33 -0.05 -16.83 -1.98
CA GLU A 33 0.63 -17.61 -3.04
C GLU A 33 -0.29 -17.95 -4.21
N ASN A 34 -1.54 -18.31 -3.92
CA ASN A 34 -2.54 -18.61 -4.97
C ASN A 34 -2.94 -17.36 -5.77
N ASN A 35 -2.74 -16.16 -5.21
CA ASN A 35 -2.99 -14.90 -5.88
C ASN A 35 -1.71 -14.41 -6.56
N SER A 36 -1.29 -15.03 -7.67
CA SER A 36 -0.02 -14.73 -8.36
C SER A 36 -0.16 -14.40 -9.86
N ARG A 37 -1.39 -14.23 -10.34
CA ARG A 37 -1.63 -13.84 -11.74
C ARG A 37 -1.81 -12.34 -11.87
N VAL A 38 -1.00 -11.73 -12.73
CA VAL A 38 -0.99 -10.29 -13.00
C VAL A 38 -1.54 -10.01 -14.39
N GLU A 39 -2.46 -9.07 -14.47
CA GLU A 39 -3.04 -8.55 -15.70
C GLU A 39 -2.29 -7.30 -16.11
N LEU A 40 -1.70 -7.33 -17.31
CA LEU A 40 -1.03 -6.17 -17.91
C LEU A 40 -2.02 -5.46 -18.82
N VAL A 41 -2.46 -4.29 -18.38
CA VAL A 41 -3.52 -3.50 -19.01
C VAL A 41 -2.92 -2.25 -19.64
N MET A 42 -3.32 -1.95 -20.87
CA MET A 42 -3.10 -0.65 -21.48
C MET A 42 -4.41 -0.07 -21.96
N ASP A 43 -4.50 1.25 -21.99
CA ASP A 43 -5.64 1.93 -22.60
C ASP A 43 -5.62 1.69 -24.13
N TYR A 44 -6.77 1.37 -24.72
CA TYR A 44 -6.90 1.15 -26.17
C TYR A 44 -6.42 2.37 -26.98
N GLU A 45 -6.71 3.56 -26.46
CA GLU A 45 -6.33 4.85 -27.00
C GLU A 45 -4.81 5.09 -26.97
N ASP A 46 -4.09 4.52 -25.99
CA ASP A 46 -2.64 4.69 -25.89
C ASP A 46 -1.95 3.99 -27.07
N ILE A 47 -2.38 2.77 -27.41
CA ILE A 47 -1.79 2.02 -28.55
C ILE A 47 -2.19 2.66 -29.89
N THR A 48 -3.47 3.00 -30.06
CA THR A 48 -3.93 3.64 -31.30
C THR A 48 -3.32 5.03 -31.51
N GLY A 49 -3.14 5.82 -30.45
CA GLY A 49 -2.44 7.09 -30.49
C GLY A 49 -0.97 6.93 -30.87
N LEU A 50 -0.28 5.93 -30.31
CA LEU A 50 1.12 5.63 -30.67
C LEU A 50 1.26 5.22 -32.14
N ALA A 51 0.35 4.37 -32.65
CA ALA A 51 0.29 4.01 -34.07
C ALA A 51 0.16 5.24 -34.98
N GLN A 52 -0.70 6.20 -34.59
CA GLN A 52 -0.89 7.44 -35.36
C GLN A 52 0.35 8.35 -35.33
N ILE A 53 1.04 8.45 -34.18
CA ILE A 53 2.24 9.28 -34.04
C ILE A 53 3.39 8.74 -34.91
N GLU A 54 3.60 7.43 -34.91
CA GLU A 54 4.72 6.77 -35.60
C GLU A 54 4.36 6.34 -37.03
N GLY A 55 3.10 6.51 -37.44
CA GLY A 55 2.63 6.13 -38.78
C GLY A 55 2.57 4.62 -39.03
N VAL A 56 2.45 3.82 -37.96
CA VAL A 56 2.36 2.35 -38.02
C VAL A 56 0.90 1.92 -38.10
N PRO A 57 0.53 0.89 -38.90
CA PRO A 57 -0.82 0.37 -38.90
C PRO A 57 -1.27 -0.13 -37.51
N VAL A 58 -2.46 0.28 -37.07
CA VAL A 58 -3.03 -0.14 -35.78
C VAL A 58 -3.06 -1.66 -35.60
N PRO A 59 -3.52 -2.48 -36.57
CA PRO A 59 -3.55 -3.93 -36.40
C PRO A 59 -2.17 -4.54 -36.14
N GLU A 60 -1.15 -4.03 -36.83
CA GLU A 60 0.23 -4.48 -36.65
C GLU A 60 0.74 -4.15 -35.24
N LEU A 61 0.53 -2.92 -34.79
CA LEU A 61 0.98 -2.49 -33.47
C LEU A 61 0.22 -3.22 -32.34
N MET A 62 -1.08 -3.48 -32.52
CA MET A 62 -1.87 -4.28 -31.57
C MET A 62 -1.30 -5.69 -31.41
N HIS A 63 -0.94 -6.37 -32.52
CA HIS A 63 -0.27 -7.68 -32.43
C HIS A 63 1.09 -7.60 -31.74
N GLN A 64 1.90 -6.57 -32.03
CA GLN A 64 3.19 -6.37 -31.37
C GLN A 64 3.05 -6.18 -29.85
N PHE A 65 2.08 -5.40 -29.37
CA PHE A 65 1.83 -5.23 -27.93
C PHE A 65 1.27 -6.50 -27.27
N LYS A 66 0.45 -7.27 -28.00
CA LYS A 66 -0.01 -8.58 -27.53
C LYS A 66 1.16 -9.52 -27.31
N ASP A 67 2.07 -9.58 -28.28
CA ASP A 67 3.27 -10.42 -28.23
C ASP A 67 4.28 -9.91 -27.20
N ALA A 68 4.37 -8.60 -26.98
CA ALA A 68 5.20 -7.99 -25.93
C ALA A 68 4.72 -8.36 -24.52
N GLY A 69 3.41 -8.58 -24.33
CA GLY A 69 2.87 -9.12 -23.07
C GLY A 69 1.59 -8.50 -22.56
N ILE A 70 1.02 -7.50 -23.24
CA ILE A 70 -0.26 -6.90 -22.81
C ILE A 70 -1.35 -7.97 -22.86
N THR A 71 -2.02 -8.18 -21.74
CA THR A 71 -3.10 -9.17 -21.63
C THR A 71 -4.42 -8.58 -22.07
N SER A 72 -4.66 -7.32 -21.73
CA SER A 72 -5.99 -6.71 -21.77
C SER A 72 -5.94 -5.26 -22.20
N LEU A 73 -7.00 -4.81 -22.88
CA LEU A 73 -7.16 -3.41 -23.24
C LEU A 73 -8.30 -2.79 -22.43
N ALA A 74 -7.99 -1.67 -21.81
CA ALA A 74 -8.96 -0.81 -21.16
C ALA A 74 -9.70 0.02 -22.21
N VAL A 75 -11.02 -0.08 -22.23
CA VAL A 75 -11.89 0.65 -23.17
C VAL A 75 -12.79 1.60 -22.38
N TYR A 76 -12.66 2.89 -22.67
CA TYR A 76 -13.47 3.94 -22.08
C TYR A 76 -14.76 4.17 -22.86
N GLU A 77 -15.67 4.92 -22.24
CA GLU A 77 -16.80 5.46 -22.97
C GLU A 77 -16.32 6.40 -24.08
N THR A 78 -16.96 6.29 -25.24
CA THR A 78 -16.66 7.17 -26.36
C THR A 78 -17.25 8.56 -26.13
N THR A 79 -16.67 9.55 -26.80
CA THR A 79 -17.19 10.92 -26.86
C THR A 79 -17.52 11.27 -28.31
N LEU A 80 -18.33 12.32 -28.53
CA LEU A 80 -18.53 12.82 -29.89
C LEU A 80 -17.21 13.33 -30.48
N GLU A 81 -16.32 13.93 -29.68
CA GLU A 81 -14.99 14.38 -30.11
C GLU A 81 -14.20 13.23 -30.74
N LYS A 82 -14.15 12.08 -30.05
CA LYS A 82 -13.44 10.87 -30.51
C LYS A 82 -14.03 10.34 -31.82
N LEU A 83 -15.35 10.25 -31.89
CA LEU A 83 -16.04 9.73 -33.08
C LEU A 83 -15.94 10.70 -34.27
N ASN A 84 -15.93 12.00 -34.02
CA ASN A 84 -15.75 13.05 -35.02
C ASN A 84 -14.32 13.01 -35.60
N LYS A 85 -13.30 12.93 -34.74
CA LYS A 85 -11.89 12.83 -35.16
C LYS A 85 -11.58 11.54 -35.92
N SER A 86 -12.23 10.43 -35.56
CA SER A 86 -12.09 9.15 -36.28
C SER A 86 -12.93 9.06 -37.55
N GLY A 87 -13.76 10.07 -37.86
CA GLY A 87 -14.61 10.10 -39.05
C GLY A 87 -15.78 9.12 -39.02
N LYS A 88 -16.06 8.46 -37.88
CA LYS A 88 -17.19 7.53 -37.74
C LYS A 88 -18.53 8.28 -37.70
N ILE A 89 -18.53 9.47 -37.12
CA ILE A 89 -19.64 10.42 -37.15
C ILE A 89 -19.12 11.81 -37.51
N LEU A 90 -20.03 12.71 -37.86
CA LEU A 90 -19.80 14.13 -38.00
C LEU A 90 -20.73 14.86 -37.04
N ALA A 91 -20.19 15.62 -36.09
CA ALA A 91 -20.95 16.48 -35.19
C ALA A 91 -20.68 17.95 -35.54
N VAL A 92 -21.72 18.71 -35.88
CA VAL A 92 -21.60 20.10 -36.33
C VAL A 92 -22.56 21.00 -35.54
N PRO A 93 -22.11 22.15 -35.01
CA PRO A 93 -23.01 23.12 -34.42
C PRO A 93 -23.88 23.78 -35.51
N GLY A 94 -25.14 24.05 -35.20
CA GLY A 94 -26.07 24.68 -36.13
C GLY A 94 -25.63 26.06 -36.59
N SER A 95 -24.91 26.81 -35.75
CA SER A 95 -24.30 28.09 -36.11
C SER A 95 -23.33 27.98 -37.30
N GLN A 96 -22.55 26.89 -37.39
CA GLN A 96 -21.64 26.63 -38.50
C GLN A 96 -22.39 26.26 -39.78
N LEU A 97 -23.45 25.44 -39.67
CA LEU A 97 -24.31 25.11 -40.82
C LEU A 97 -25.00 26.36 -41.39
N LEU A 98 -25.52 27.24 -40.52
CA LEU A 98 -26.13 28.50 -40.91
C LEU A 98 -25.10 29.47 -41.50
N GLN A 99 -23.87 29.49 -40.99
CA GLN A 99 -22.78 30.28 -41.57
C GLN A 99 -22.46 29.79 -42.99
N GLN A 100 -22.33 28.48 -43.20
CA GLN A 100 -22.05 27.90 -44.52
C GLN A 100 -23.16 28.20 -45.53
N TYR A 101 -24.42 28.15 -45.09
CA TYR A 101 -25.57 28.52 -45.92
C TYR A 101 -25.53 30.01 -46.31
N ARG A 102 -25.28 30.92 -45.36
CA ARG A 102 -25.20 32.37 -45.60
C ARG A 102 -24.02 32.78 -46.48
N THR A 103 -22.90 32.06 -46.42
CA THR A 103 -21.71 32.32 -47.25
C THR A 103 -21.76 31.65 -48.62
N GLY A 104 -22.81 30.87 -48.91
CA GLY A 104 -22.95 30.12 -50.17
C GLY A 104 -21.97 28.95 -50.31
N SER A 105 -21.32 28.52 -49.23
CA SER A 105 -20.36 27.40 -49.22
C SER A 105 -21.01 26.03 -49.00
N MET A 106 -22.33 26.00 -48.74
CA MET A 106 -23.10 24.77 -48.53
C MET A 106 -23.60 24.15 -49.83
N ASN A 107 -23.02 23.00 -50.18
CA ASN A 107 -23.33 22.26 -51.41
C ASN A 107 -24.35 21.13 -51.22
N ASP A 108 -24.51 20.58 -50.01
CA ASP A 108 -25.44 19.47 -49.76
C ASP A 108 -26.90 19.97 -49.75
N PRO A 109 -27.76 19.50 -50.68
CA PRO A 109 -29.17 19.92 -50.75
C PRO A 109 -29.98 19.57 -49.49
N ARG A 110 -29.57 18.54 -48.73
CA ARG A 110 -30.30 18.12 -47.52
C ARG A 110 -30.22 19.18 -46.43
N TRP A 111 -29.02 19.69 -46.16
CA TRP A 111 -28.83 20.75 -45.19
C TRP A 111 -29.55 22.04 -45.59
N ARG A 112 -29.57 22.36 -46.89
CA ARG A 112 -30.34 23.49 -47.41
C ARG A 112 -31.84 23.34 -47.10
N ASN A 113 -32.42 22.18 -47.39
CA ASN A 113 -33.83 21.89 -47.11
C ASN A 113 -34.15 22.00 -45.61
N PHE A 114 -33.27 21.50 -44.73
CA PHE A 114 -33.48 21.62 -43.28
C PHE A 114 -33.43 23.07 -42.79
N ILE A 115 -32.53 23.88 -43.34
CA ILE A 115 -32.41 25.31 -42.99
C ILE A 115 -33.65 26.08 -43.48
N GLU A 116 -34.05 25.88 -44.73
CA GLU A 116 -35.24 26.55 -45.32
C GLU A 116 -36.54 26.14 -44.61
N ALA A 117 -36.63 24.89 -44.14
CA ALA A 117 -37.74 24.41 -43.31
C ALA A 117 -37.69 24.88 -41.84
N GLY A 118 -36.71 25.70 -41.45
CA GLY A 118 -36.57 26.21 -40.09
C GLY A 118 -36.22 25.14 -39.04
N ARG A 119 -35.67 24.00 -39.45
CA ARG A 119 -35.31 22.87 -38.56
C ARG A 119 -33.89 22.99 -38.00
N ILE A 120 -33.09 23.92 -38.50
CA ILE A 120 -31.73 24.19 -38.03
C ILE A 120 -31.71 25.41 -37.10
N LEU A 121 -31.36 25.20 -35.83
CA LEU A 121 -31.20 26.24 -34.81
C LEU A 121 -29.71 26.47 -34.51
N PRO A 122 -29.26 27.73 -34.28
CA PRO A 122 -27.85 28.03 -34.04
C PRO A 122 -27.24 27.32 -32.82
N GLU A 123 -28.06 27.12 -31.79
CA GLU A 123 -27.68 26.57 -30.47
C GLU A 123 -27.63 25.03 -30.43
N ASP A 124 -28.23 24.38 -31.43
CA ASP A 124 -28.35 22.93 -31.49
C ASP A 124 -27.15 22.29 -32.20
N VAL A 125 -26.93 21.00 -31.93
CA VAL A 125 -25.87 20.20 -32.54
C VAL A 125 -26.48 19.18 -33.47
N TYR A 126 -25.91 19.06 -34.66
CA TYR A 126 -26.38 18.12 -35.68
C TYR A 126 -25.35 17.01 -35.87
N ILE A 127 -25.80 15.77 -35.74
CA ILE A 127 -24.95 14.58 -35.79
C ILE A 127 -25.36 13.73 -36.99
N VAL A 128 -24.39 13.39 -37.83
CA VAL A 128 -24.56 12.51 -38.99
C VAL A 128 -23.60 11.33 -38.83
N GLY A 129 -24.08 10.11 -39.10
CA GLY A 129 -23.23 8.93 -39.12
C GLY A 129 -23.42 8.15 -40.41
N GLN A 130 -22.34 7.57 -40.92
CA GLN A 130 -22.40 6.65 -42.06
C GLN A 130 -22.42 5.19 -41.62
N ASP A 131 -21.80 4.87 -40.47
CA ASP A 131 -21.84 3.54 -39.88
C ASP A 131 -23.15 3.32 -39.10
N PRO A 132 -24.04 2.40 -39.53
CA PRO A 132 -25.34 2.18 -38.89
C PRO A 132 -25.22 1.75 -37.43
N LEU A 133 -24.20 0.96 -37.09
CA LEU A 133 -24.00 0.46 -35.72
C LEU A 133 -23.59 1.61 -34.78
N THR A 134 -22.50 2.32 -35.11
CA THR A 134 -22.01 3.45 -34.31
C THR A 134 -23.10 4.53 -34.18
N PHE A 135 -23.83 4.83 -35.25
CA PHE A 135 -24.89 5.82 -35.20
C PHE A 135 -26.05 5.39 -34.27
N ALA A 136 -26.44 4.11 -34.29
CA ALA A 136 -27.47 3.58 -33.40
C ALA A 136 -27.03 3.65 -31.92
N GLU A 137 -25.76 3.33 -31.64
CA GLU A 137 -25.17 3.47 -30.29
C GLU A 137 -25.18 4.93 -29.84
N VAL A 138 -24.68 5.85 -30.66
CA VAL A 138 -24.66 7.29 -30.37
C VAL A 138 -26.08 7.81 -30.11
N LYS A 139 -27.06 7.41 -30.93
CA LYS A 139 -28.47 7.78 -30.72
C LYS A 139 -28.96 7.28 -29.35
N SER A 140 -28.72 6.00 -29.03
CA SER A 140 -29.14 5.40 -27.76
C SER A 140 -28.49 6.11 -26.56
N ASP A 141 -27.18 6.33 -26.62
CA ASP A 141 -26.41 6.93 -25.53
C ASP A 141 -26.79 8.40 -25.32
N LEU A 142 -27.04 9.17 -26.40
CA LEU A 142 -27.52 10.54 -26.30
C LEU A 142 -28.91 10.61 -25.65
N LEU A 143 -29.83 9.71 -26.01
CA LEU A 143 -31.16 9.66 -25.39
C LEU A 143 -31.08 9.42 -23.88
N ARG A 144 -30.17 8.53 -23.45
CA ARG A 144 -29.91 8.23 -22.02
C ARG A 144 -29.25 9.40 -21.29
N ARG A 145 -28.30 10.09 -21.94
CA ARG A 145 -27.55 11.20 -21.33
C ARG A 145 -28.31 12.54 -21.31
N LEU A 146 -29.18 12.81 -22.29
CA LEU A 146 -29.78 14.13 -22.53
C LEU A 146 -31.31 14.20 -22.42
N SER A 147 -31.99 13.10 -22.11
CA SER A 147 -33.45 12.95 -22.17
C SER A 147 -34.02 12.90 -23.61
N PRO A 148 -35.12 12.15 -23.84
CA PRO A 148 -35.72 11.99 -25.18
C PRO A 148 -36.14 13.29 -25.87
N GLU A 149 -36.58 14.30 -25.11
CA GLU A 149 -37.07 15.59 -25.63
C GLU A 149 -35.97 16.46 -26.27
N ARG A 150 -34.70 16.16 -25.98
CA ARG A 150 -33.54 16.91 -26.46
C ARG A 150 -32.86 16.26 -27.65
N VAL A 151 -33.30 15.07 -28.09
CA VAL A 151 -32.73 14.35 -29.23
C VAL A 151 -33.84 14.08 -30.24
N VAL A 152 -33.82 14.80 -31.36
CA VAL A 152 -34.82 14.70 -32.43
C VAL A 152 -34.18 14.08 -33.66
N VAL A 153 -34.85 13.09 -34.26
CA VAL A 153 -34.42 12.50 -35.53
C VAL A 153 -34.97 13.36 -36.67
N LEU A 154 -34.10 13.95 -37.48
CA LEU A 154 -34.50 14.79 -38.62
C LEU A 154 -34.71 13.99 -39.91
N GLU A 155 -33.94 12.91 -40.07
CA GLU A 155 -33.97 12.03 -41.22
C GLU A 155 -33.62 10.60 -40.80
N GLU A 156 -34.41 9.63 -41.25
CA GLU A 156 -34.15 8.20 -41.13
C GLU A 156 -33.82 7.63 -42.52
N GLY A 157 -32.83 6.75 -42.62
CA GLY A 157 -32.42 6.17 -43.91
C GLY A 157 -30.92 5.94 -44.04
N THR A 158 -30.39 6.13 -45.25
CA THR A 158 -28.98 5.82 -45.61
C THR A 158 -27.95 6.78 -45.02
N ALA A 159 -28.35 7.96 -44.56
CA ALA A 159 -27.48 8.93 -43.90
C ALA A 159 -28.28 9.68 -42.82
N PRO A 160 -28.55 9.02 -41.68
CA PRO A 160 -29.46 9.53 -40.67
C PRO A 160 -28.88 10.76 -39.96
N VAL A 161 -29.77 11.65 -39.53
CA VAL A 161 -29.41 12.93 -38.91
C VAL A 161 -30.13 13.11 -37.58
N LEU A 162 -29.38 13.38 -36.51
CA LEU A 162 -29.92 13.77 -35.20
C LEU A 162 -29.73 15.28 -35.00
N ALA A 163 -30.78 15.93 -34.48
CA ALA A 163 -30.70 17.26 -33.89
C ALA A 163 -30.70 17.11 -32.37
N VAL A 164 -29.66 17.64 -31.73
CA VAL A 164 -29.44 17.53 -30.28
C VAL A 164 -29.43 18.93 -29.68
N LYS A 165 -30.37 19.19 -28.78
CA LYS A 165 -30.50 20.48 -28.09
C LYS A 165 -29.49 20.60 -26.96
N ALA A 166 -28.23 20.92 -27.25
CA ALA A 166 -27.18 21.09 -26.25
C ALA A 166 -26.03 21.98 -26.74
N SER A 167 -25.26 22.55 -25.81
CA SER A 167 -24.04 23.29 -26.14
C SER A 167 -23.01 22.35 -26.78
N PHE A 168 -22.57 22.66 -28.01
CA PHE A 168 -21.56 21.88 -28.74
C PHE A 168 -20.29 21.66 -27.94
N GLU A 169 -19.68 22.72 -27.40
CA GLU A 169 -18.41 22.63 -26.67
C GLU A 169 -18.46 21.67 -25.47
N LYS A 170 -19.61 21.57 -24.81
CA LYS A 170 -19.81 20.64 -23.70
C LYS A 170 -20.13 19.25 -24.21
N LEU A 171 -21.09 19.14 -25.13
CA LEU A 171 -21.57 17.87 -25.67
C LEU A 171 -20.45 17.07 -26.35
N GLU A 172 -19.53 17.76 -27.02
CA GLU A 172 -18.42 17.13 -27.72
C GLU A 172 -17.55 16.27 -26.78
N LYS A 173 -17.40 16.73 -25.53
CA LYS A 173 -16.55 16.13 -24.48
C LYS A 173 -17.31 15.20 -23.54
N TRP A 174 -18.62 15.07 -23.68
CA TRP A 174 -19.41 14.21 -22.81
C TRP A 174 -19.16 12.75 -23.11
N ASN A 175 -19.07 11.94 -22.06
CA ASN A 175 -19.02 10.49 -22.18
C ASN A 175 -20.40 9.98 -22.58
N LEU A 176 -20.46 9.20 -23.67
CA LEU A 176 -21.68 8.63 -24.22
C LEU A 176 -21.91 7.25 -23.60
N GLY A 177 -21.22 6.24 -24.13
CA GLY A 177 -21.23 4.87 -23.68
C GLY A 177 -20.05 4.09 -24.26
N LEU A 178 -19.86 2.85 -23.83
CA LEU A 178 -18.75 1.99 -24.28
C LEU A 178 -18.93 1.64 -25.76
N SER A 179 -17.86 1.74 -26.56
CA SER A 179 -17.95 1.38 -27.99
C SER A 179 -17.90 -0.14 -28.17
N THR A 180 -18.97 -0.74 -28.70
CA THR A 180 -19.00 -2.19 -29.00
C THR A 180 -17.96 -2.54 -30.06
N ALA A 181 -17.73 -1.66 -31.02
CA ALA A 181 -16.74 -1.86 -32.07
C ALA A 181 -15.31 -1.97 -31.50
N GLU A 182 -14.92 -1.05 -30.61
CA GLU A 182 -13.59 -1.06 -29.99
C GLU A 182 -13.39 -2.25 -29.06
N MET A 183 -14.41 -2.63 -28.29
CA MET A 183 -14.36 -3.82 -27.44
C MET A 183 -14.25 -5.12 -28.27
N LYS A 184 -14.99 -5.23 -29.39
CA LYS A 184 -14.88 -6.38 -30.29
C LYS A 184 -13.54 -6.41 -31.03
N GLU A 185 -13.00 -5.26 -31.38
CA GLU A 185 -11.69 -5.14 -32.01
C GLU A 185 -10.57 -5.58 -31.04
N ALA A 186 -10.58 -5.08 -29.81
CA ALA A 186 -9.67 -5.52 -28.75
C ALA A 186 -9.72 -7.04 -28.55
N ALA A 187 -10.93 -7.60 -28.42
CA ALA A 187 -11.10 -9.04 -28.28
C ALA A 187 -10.67 -9.82 -29.55
N GLY A 188 -10.86 -9.25 -30.73
CA GLY A 188 -10.47 -9.81 -32.03
C GLY A 188 -8.95 -9.97 -32.19
N TYR A 189 -8.16 -9.09 -31.59
CA TYR A 189 -6.70 -9.24 -31.50
C TYR A 189 -6.24 -10.17 -30.35
N GLY A 190 -7.18 -10.79 -29.63
CA GLY A 190 -6.91 -11.76 -28.57
C GLY A 190 -6.66 -11.14 -27.19
N PHE A 191 -6.96 -9.85 -27.00
CA PHE A 191 -6.93 -9.22 -25.67
C PHE A 191 -8.18 -9.57 -24.86
N TYR A 192 -8.06 -9.56 -23.54
CA TYR A 192 -9.23 -9.38 -22.69
C TYR A 192 -9.67 -7.91 -22.70
N VAL A 193 -10.92 -7.65 -22.34
CA VAL A 193 -11.49 -6.30 -22.30
C VAL A 193 -11.71 -5.87 -20.86
N VAL A 194 -11.09 -4.76 -20.47
CA VAL A 194 -11.38 -4.07 -19.22
C VAL A 194 -12.32 -2.91 -19.53
N ALA A 195 -13.59 -3.05 -19.17
CA ALA A 195 -14.59 -2.03 -19.50
C ALA A 195 -14.58 -0.91 -18.45
N ARG A 196 -14.63 0.34 -18.92
CA ARG A 196 -14.49 1.53 -18.06
C ARG A 196 -15.70 2.47 -18.13
N PRO A 197 -16.87 2.02 -17.64
CA PRO A 197 -18.09 2.82 -17.68
C PRO A 197 -18.05 3.98 -16.68
N THR A 198 -18.90 4.97 -16.91
CA THR A 198 -19.14 6.10 -15.99
C THR A 198 -20.55 6.01 -15.41
N ASN A 199 -20.81 6.73 -14.31
CA ASN A 199 -22.17 6.84 -13.79
C ASN A 199 -23.02 7.84 -14.59
N TYR A 200 -24.34 7.77 -14.44
CA TYR A 200 -25.30 8.71 -15.04
C TYR A 200 -25.81 9.69 -13.97
N ASN A 201 -26.04 10.95 -14.35
CA ASN A 201 -26.53 11.98 -13.43
C ASN A 201 -27.87 11.62 -12.76
N LYS A 202 -28.73 10.88 -13.46
CA LYS A 202 -30.01 10.35 -12.99
C LYS A 202 -30.12 8.89 -13.41
N VAL A 203 -29.26 8.06 -12.83
CA VAL A 203 -29.16 6.65 -13.19
C VAL A 203 -30.49 5.92 -12.98
N THR A 204 -30.91 5.14 -13.97
CA THR A 204 -32.07 4.24 -13.91
C THR A 204 -31.63 2.78 -14.03
N GLU A 205 -32.50 1.83 -13.70
CA GLU A 205 -32.20 0.39 -13.85
C GLU A 205 -31.90 0.03 -15.32
N ASP A 206 -32.61 0.66 -16.26
CA ASP A 206 -32.42 0.46 -17.70
C ASP A 206 -31.06 0.97 -18.18
N ASP A 207 -30.51 2.03 -17.57
CA ASP A 207 -29.17 2.55 -17.90
C ASP A 207 -28.08 1.59 -17.44
N VAL A 208 -28.23 1.02 -16.24
CA VAL A 208 -27.33 -0.02 -15.73
C VAL A 208 -27.40 -1.25 -16.65
N ASP A 209 -28.61 -1.70 -16.96
CA ASP A 209 -28.84 -2.85 -17.85
C ASP A 209 -28.22 -2.64 -19.23
N ALA A 210 -28.36 -1.45 -19.81
CA ALA A 210 -27.78 -1.14 -21.10
C ALA A 210 -26.25 -1.27 -21.13
N VAL A 211 -25.56 -0.90 -20.05
CA VAL A 211 -24.10 -1.09 -19.95
C VAL A 211 -23.77 -2.57 -19.93
N PHE A 212 -24.41 -3.36 -19.07
CA PHE A 212 -24.12 -4.79 -18.93
C PHE A 212 -24.58 -5.63 -20.13
N ASP A 213 -25.68 -5.25 -20.79
CA ASP A 213 -26.13 -5.88 -22.02
C ASP A 213 -25.12 -5.68 -23.15
N ARG A 214 -24.52 -4.48 -23.23
CA ARG A 214 -23.44 -4.20 -24.21
C ARG A 214 -22.20 -5.06 -23.97
N LEU A 215 -21.91 -5.39 -22.71
CA LEU A 215 -20.78 -6.25 -22.34
C LEU A 215 -21.04 -7.75 -22.59
N ARG A 216 -22.31 -8.18 -22.54
CA ARG A 216 -22.70 -9.60 -22.62
C ARG A 216 -22.18 -10.31 -23.86
N ASP A 217 -22.22 -9.63 -25.01
CA ASP A 217 -21.83 -10.20 -26.30
C ASP A 217 -20.36 -9.96 -26.65
N ILE A 218 -19.57 -9.38 -25.73
CA ILE A 218 -18.14 -9.16 -25.91
C ILE A 218 -17.38 -10.37 -25.34
N PRO A 219 -16.60 -11.08 -26.16
CA PRO A 219 -15.79 -12.17 -25.67
C PRO A 219 -14.64 -11.63 -24.81
N GLY A 220 -14.39 -12.27 -23.67
CA GLY A 220 -13.20 -11.99 -22.86
C GLY A 220 -13.24 -10.70 -22.03
N VAL A 221 -14.42 -10.21 -21.63
CA VAL A 221 -14.48 -9.14 -20.61
C VAL A 221 -13.95 -9.67 -19.28
N SER A 222 -12.81 -9.14 -18.81
CA SER A 222 -12.13 -9.61 -17.59
C SER A 222 -12.62 -8.87 -16.34
N SER A 223 -12.77 -7.55 -16.44
CA SER A 223 -13.06 -6.69 -15.29
C SER A 223 -13.75 -5.38 -15.65
N LEU A 224 -14.24 -4.69 -14.62
CA LEU A 224 -14.78 -3.33 -14.67
C LEU A 224 -13.90 -2.37 -13.89
N MET A 225 -13.48 -1.28 -14.54
CA MET A 225 -12.69 -0.21 -13.93
C MET A 225 -13.37 1.14 -14.13
N PHE A 226 -14.21 1.54 -13.17
CA PHE A 226 -15.04 2.75 -13.26
C PHE A 226 -14.23 4.05 -13.41
N VAL A 227 -14.85 5.03 -14.05
CA VAL A 227 -14.26 6.35 -14.31
C VAL A 227 -15.12 7.44 -13.67
N GLY A 228 -14.44 8.43 -13.08
CA GLY A 228 -15.08 9.55 -12.39
C GLY A 228 -15.21 9.34 -10.87
N ASP A 229 -15.98 10.21 -10.24
CA ASP A 229 -16.10 10.29 -8.78
C ASP A 229 -17.12 9.30 -8.19
N GLU A 230 -17.87 8.57 -9.01
CA GLU A 230 -18.92 7.63 -8.60
C GLU A 230 -18.87 6.34 -9.42
N VAL A 231 -19.23 5.20 -8.82
CA VAL A 231 -19.46 3.95 -9.55
C VAL A 231 -20.84 3.93 -10.22
N LEU A 232 -21.01 3.12 -11.26
CA LEU A 232 -22.29 2.94 -11.94
C LEU A 232 -23.38 2.48 -10.97
N GLY A 233 -24.52 3.17 -10.98
CA GLY A 233 -25.68 2.86 -10.13
C GLY A 233 -25.66 3.54 -8.76
N TYR A 234 -24.62 4.31 -8.42
CA TYR A 234 -24.66 5.13 -7.22
C TYR A 234 -25.69 6.27 -7.35
N PRO A 235 -26.43 6.64 -6.28
CA PRO A 235 -26.43 6.03 -4.95
C PRO A 235 -27.38 4.82 -4.80
N ASP A 236 -28.54 4.82 -5.45
CA ASP A 236 -29.67 3.97 -5.07
C ASP A 236 -29.74 2.62 -5.81
N LEU A 237 -28.99 2.46 -6.91
CA LEU A 237 -29.03 1.29 -7.79
C LEU A 237 -27.77 0.41 -7.70
N LEU A 238 -26.91 0.64 -6.70
CA LEU A 238 -25.75 -0.25 -6.44
C LEU A 238 -26.14 -1.74 -6.35
N PRO A 239 -27.24 -2.15 -5.67
CA PRO A 239 -27.62 -3.56 -5.63
C PRO A 239 -27.88 -4.16 -7.01
N HIS A 240 -28.40 -3.35 -7.94
CA HIS A 240 -28.67 -3.77 -9.31
C HIS A 240 -27.37 -3.94 -10.09
N THR A 241 -26.43 -2.99 -9.96
CA THR A 241 -25.06 -3.12 -10.52
C THR A 241 -24.37 -4.39 -10.00
N VAL A 242 -24.44 -4.66 -8.69
CA VAL A 242 -23.87 -5.87 -8.07
C VAL A 242 -24.45 -7.13 -8.70
N LYS A 243 -25.78 -7.20 -8.84
CA LYS A 243 -26.46 -8.36 -9.43
C LYS A 243 -25.95 -8.64 -10.84
N ARG A 244 -25.85 -7.62 -11.69
CA ARG A 244 -25.34 -7.76 -13.06
C ARG A 244 -23.86 -8.17 -13.10
N MET A 245 -23.02 -7.61 -12.22
CA MET A 245 -21.63 -8.03 -12.09
C MET A 245 -21.49 -9.50 -11.68
N GLN A 246 -22.33 -9.97 -10.76
CA GLN A 246 -22.33 -11.36 -10.30
C GLN A 246 -22.82 -12.33 -11.39
N GLU A 247 -23.88 -11.98 -12.11
CA GLU A 247 -24.42 -12.74 -13.25
C GLU A 247 -23.35 -12.97 -14.34
N GLN A 248 -22.55 -11.93 -14.62
CA GLN A 248 -21.50 -11.99 -15.64
C GLN A 248 -20.13 -12.36 -15.07
N GLN A 249 -20.03 -12.65 -13.76
CA GLN A 249 -18.77 -13.02 -13.12
C GLN A 249 -17.67 -11.98 -13.37
N LEU A 250 -17.94 -10.69 -13.19
CA LEU A 250 -16.99 -9.61 -13.44
C LEU A 250 -16.20 -9.25 -12.18
N THR A 251 -14.89 -9.05 -12.36
CA THR A 251 -14.00 -8.55 -11.30
C THR A 251 -14.08 -7.02 -11.24
N LEU A 252 -14.06 -6.46 -10.04
CA LEU A 252 -13.99 -5.00 -9.82
C LEU A 252 -12.54 -4.55 -9.68
N ASP A 253 -12.11 -3.66 -10.56
CA ASP A 253 -10.77 -3.09 -10.55
C ASP A 253 -10.75 -1.78 -9.77
N MET A 254 -9.95 -1.74 -8.70
CA MET A 254 -9.87 -0.61 -7.78
C MET A 254 -8.52 0.10 -7.90
N ILE A 255 -8.53 1.30 -8.46
CA ILE A 255 -7.32 2.11 -8.68
C ILE A 255 -6.81 2.67 -7.37
N GLU A 256 -5.55 2.36 -7.05
CA GLU A 256 -4.89 2.89 -5.89
C GLU A 256 -4.71 4.41 -5.95
N HIS A 257 -4.82 5.05 -4.78
CA HIS A 257 -4.51 6.46 -4.68
C HIS A 257 -3.00 6.71 -4.96
N PRO A 258 -2.61 7.82 -5.64
CA PRO A 258 -1.20 8.16 -5.88
C PRO A 258 -0.33 8.23 -4.61
N LEU A 259 -0.94 8.64 -3.49
CA LEU A 259 -0.30 8.63 -2.16
C LEU A 259 -0.11 7.22 -1.59
N GLN A 260 -0.52 6.15 -2.29
CA GLN A 260 -0.38 4.75 -1.88
C GLN A 260 -1.10 4.42 -0.56
N LEU A 261 -2.23 5.08 -0.32
CA LEU A 261 -3.15 4.80 0.79
C LEU A 261 -4.54 4.57 0.20
N GLN A 262 -5.05 3.35 0.34
CA GLN A 262 -6.37 2.97 -0.19
C GLN A 262 -6.49 3.30 -1.70
N PHE A 263 -7.69 3.69 -2.11
CA PHE A 263 -8.08 3.88 -3.51
C PHE A 263 -8.34 5.34 -3.83
N LEU A 264 -8.34 5.66 -5.13
CA LEU A 264 -8.95 6.90 -5.60
C LEU A 264 -10.37 7.01 -5.03
N LYS A 265 -10.71 8.20 -4.54
CA LYS A 265 -12.03 8.41 -3.94
C LYS A 265 -13.08 8.28 -5.05
N GLN A 266 -13.90 7.24 -4.92
CA GLN A 266 -15.03 6.99 -5.80
C GLN A 266 -16.20 6.51 -4.94
N ASP A 267 -17.29 7.26 -4.94
CA ASP A 267 -18.46 6.99 -4.13
C ASP A 267 -19.14 5.70 -4.60
N GLY A 268 -19.52 4.85 -3.63
CA GLY A 268 -20.07 3.52 -3.89
C GLY A 268 -19.05 2.39 -4.14
N LEU A 269 -17.76 2.69 -4.33
CA LEU A 269 -16.74 1.68 -4.67
C LEU A 269 -16.57 0.57 -3.61
N LEU A 270 -16.35 0.94 -2.34
CA LEU A 270 -16.14 -0.04 -1.27
C LEU A 270 -17.40 -0.87 -0.95
N PRO A 271 -18.62 -0.27 -0.86
CA PRO A 271 -19.86 -1.04 -0.76
C PRO A 271 -20.04 -2.02 -1.92
N LEU A 272 -19.76 -1.59 -3.16
CA LEU A 272 -19.84 -2.44 -4.36
C LEU A 272 -18.88 -3.62 -4.27
N ALA A 273 -17.62 -3.39 -3.87
CA ALA A 273 -16.62 -4.45 -3.67
C ALA A 273 -17.07 -5.49 -2.62
N ALA A 274 -17.60 -5.03 -1.49
CA ALA A 274 -18.09 -5.91 -0.43
C ALA A 274 -19.31 -6.72 -0.87
N ALA A 275 -20.23 -6.11 -1.61
CA ALA A 275 -21.43 -6.77 -2.13
C ALA A 275 -21.11 -7.73 -3.29
N ASN A 276 -20.10 -7.46 -4.11
CA ASN A 276 -19.58 -8.37 -5.14
C ASN A 276 -18.65 -9.46 -4.57
N HIS A 277 -18.88 -9.88 -3.32
CA HIS A 277 -18.12 -10.92 -2.63
C HIS A 277 -16.59 -10.73 -2.69
N TYR A 278 -16.11 -9.49 -2.59
CA TYR A 278 -14.69 -9.15 -2.65
C TYR A 278 -13.97 -9.63 -3.91
N ARG A 279 -14.73 -9.92 -4.98
CA ARG A 279 -14.19 -10.20 -6.31
C ARG A 279 -13.64 -8.90 -6.90
N SER A 280 -12.48 -8.50 -6.39
CA SER A 280 -11.87 -7.22 -6.69
C SER A 280 -10.37 -7.36 -6.79
N ALA A 281 -9.79 -6.68 -7.77
CA ALA A 281 -8.36 -6.59 -7.98
C ALA A 281 -7.88 -5.16 -7.74
N ARG A 282 -6.65 -5.04 -7.24
CA ARG A 282 -6.02 -3.74 -7.02
C ARG A 282 -5.26 -3.34 -8.25
N VAL A 283 -5.49 -2.12 -8.69
CA VAL A 283 -4.86 -1.54 -9.88
C VAL A 283 -3.80 -0.54 -9.46
N TYR A 284 -2.61 -0.72 -9.99
CA TYR A 284 -1.55 0.27 -9.87
C TYR A 284 -1.28 0.95 -11.20
N VAL A 285 -1.04 2.25 -11.14
CA VAL A 285 -0.64 3.10 -12.27
C VAL A 285 0.46 4.03 -11.80
N ILE A 286 1.53 4.17 -12.57
CA ILE A 286 2.53 5.20 -12.30
C ILE A 286 1.90 6.57 -12.63
N PRO A 287 1.91 7.54 -11.70
CA PRO A 287 1.34 8.86 -11.93
C PRO A 287 1.89 9.53 -13.21
N LYS A 288 1.04 10.26 -13.95
CA LYS A 288 1.40 10.86 -15.25
C LYS A 288 2.56 11.87 -15.13
N ASP A 289 2.67 12.53 -14.00
CA ASP A 289 3.72 13.49 -13.68
C ASP A 289 5.04 12.84 -13.22
N GLU A 290 4.99 11.54 -12.89
CA GLU A 290 6.14 10.78 -12.39
C GLU A 290 6.76 9.89 -13.47
N GLN A 291 5.94 9.15 -14.24
CA GLN A 291 6.43 8.18 -15.21
C GLN A 291 7.43 8.75 -16.23
N PRO A 292 7.23 9.94 -16.83
CA PRO A 292 8.17 10.49 -17.81
C PRO A 292 9.55 10.84 -17.23
N LYS A 293 9.67 10.90 -15.89
CA LYS A 293 10.94 11.17 -15.19
C LYS A 293 11.73 9.88 -14.90
N LEU A 294 11.09 8.72 -14.99
CA LEU A 294 11.69 7.41 -14.74
C LEU A 294 12.24 6.84 -16.04
N LYS A 295 13.44 6.27 -15.99
CA LYS A 295 13.92 5.45 -17.10
C LYS A 295 13.09 4.15 -17.19
N PRO A 296 12.91 3.56 -18.39
CA PRO A 296 12.19 2.30 -18.55
C PRO A 296 12.65 1.20 -17.59
N ASP A 297 13.96 0.99 -17.42
CA ASP A 297 14.49 -0.01 -16.48
C ASP A 297 14.09 0.26 -15.01
N GLU A 298 14.07 1.53 -14.60
CA GLU A 298 13.64 1.93 -13.26
C GLU A 298 12.13 1.70 -13.07
N ALA A 299 11.34 1.92 -14.12
CA ALA A 299 9.91 1.65 -14.14
C ALA A 299 9.62 0.13 -14.10
N ILE A 300 10.34 -0.68 -14.88
CA ILE A 300 10.24 -2.15 -14.88
C ILE A 300 10.48 -2.70 -13.46
N HIS A 301 11.59 -2.29 -12.83
CA HIS A 301 11.90 -2.72 -11.47
C HIS A 301 10.83 -2.30 -10.46
N ARG A 302 10.24 -1.11 -10.64
CA ARG A 302 9.14 -0.64 -9.78
C ARG A 302 7.90 -1.51 -9.87
N TRP A 303 7.51 -1.99 -11.06
CA TRP A 303 6.33 -2.85 -11.23
C TRP A 303 6.45 -4.15 -10.46
N VAL A 304 7.60 -4.83 -10.58
CA VAL A 304 7.87 -6.06 -9.84
C VAL A 304 7.78 -5.82 -8.33
N LEU A 305 8.39 -4.74 -7.83
CA LEU A 305 8.31 -4.39 -6.42
C LEU A 305 6.87 -4.11 -5.96
N THR A 306 6.06 -3.43 -6.77
CA THR A 306 4.66 -3.17 -6.39
C THR A 306 3.85 -4.46 -6.34
N ASP A 307 4.09 -5.40 -7.25
CA ASP A 307 3.34 -6.65 -7.31
C ASP A 307 3.71 -7.60 -6.16
N GLN A 308 4.99 -7.62 -5.77
CA GLN A 308 5.51 -8.37 -4.64
C GLN A 308 5.16 -7.75 -3.29
N GLU A 309 5.45 -6.46 -3.10
CA GLU A 309 5.33 -5.82 -1.78
C GLU A 309 3.92 -5.32 -1.46
N ARG A 310 3.08 -5.08 -2.48
CA ARG A 310 1.76 -4.45 -2.31
C ARG A 310 0.62 -5.31 -2.83
N ASN A 311 0.90 -6.48 -3.41
CA ASN A 311 -0.11 -7.41 -3.92
C ASN A 311 -1.06 -6.74 -4.94
N ILE A 312 -0.47 -6.07 -5.92
CA ILE A 312 -1.15 -5.52 -7.09
C ILE A 312 -1.32 -6.63 -8.12
N ARG A 313 -2.50 -6.71 -8.75
CA ARG A 313 -2.79 -7.75 -9.75
C ARG A 313 -3.25 -7.19 -11.09
N VAL A 314 -3.43 -5.87 -11.18
CA VAL A 314 -3.69 -5.16 -12.43
C VAL A 314 -2.67 -4.04 -12.57
N ASN A 315 -1.81 -4.15 -13.57
CA ASN A 315 -0.81 -3.14 -13.91
C ASN A 315 -1.32 -2.33 -15.09
N LEU A 316 -1.82 -1.12 -14.81
CA LEU A 316 -2.25 -0.19 -15.85
C LEU A 316 -1.02 0.57 -16.37
N LEU A 317 -0.44 0.03 -17.44
CA LEU A 317 0.72 0.58 -18.12
C LEU A 317 0.29 1.76 -19.01
N ARG A 318 1.22 2.69 -19.21
CA ARG A 318 1.06 3.83 -20.14
C ARG A 318 2.29 3.94 -21.01
N ASN A 319 2.11 4.58 -22.16
CA ASN A 319 3.23 4.85 -23.06
C ASN A 319 4.19 5.89 -22.50
N TYR A 320 5.47 5.70 -22.81
CA TYR A 320 6.45 6.76 -22.87
C TYR A 320 6.17 7.62 -24.10
N GLU A 321 6.23 8.94 -23.91
CA GLU A 321 6.03 9.94 -24.97
C GLU A 321 7.34 10.34 -25.67
N LYS A 322 8.49 9.85 -25.17
CA LYS A 322 9.82 10.14 -25.71
C LYS A 322 10.59 8.85 -25.95
N PRO A 323 11.24 8.69 -27.10
CA PRO A 323 12.05 7.51 -27.37
C PRO A 323 13.32 7.50 -26.52
N GLU A 324 13.80 6.31 -26.19
CA GLU A 324 15.15 6.13 -25.66
C GLU A 324 16.22 6.39 -26.73
N LEU A 325 17.45 6.67 -26.29
CA LEU A 325 18.55 6.95 -27.20
C LEU A 325 18.81 5.75 -28.12
N GLY A 326 18.66 5.98 -29.44
CA GLY A 326 18.91 4.96 -30.47
C GLY A 326 17.73 4.02 -30.76
N LYS A 327 16.55 4.29 -30.20
CA LYS A 327 15.31 3.54 -30.45
C LYS A 327 14.22 4.45 -31.04
N THR A 328 13.24 3.85 -31.71
CA THR A 328 11.95 4.50 -32.03
C THR A 328 11.05 4.57 -30.79
N LEU A 329 9.95 5.33 -30.89
CA LEU A 329 8.97 5.38 -29.79
C LEU A 329 8.24 4.04 -29.63
N VAL A 330 8.00 3.34 -30.73
CA VAL A 330 7.42 1.99 -30.73
C VAL A 330 8.35 1.01 -30.03
N GLU A 331 9.62 0.92 -30.44
CA GLU A 331 10.60 0.03 -29.82
C GLU A 331 10.76 0.30 -28.32
N THR A 332 10.83 1.58 -27.93
CA THR A 332 10.92 1.98 -26.52
C THR A 332 9.76 1.43 -25.69
N ASN A 333 8.53 1.52 -26.19
CA ASN A 333 7.34 1.07 -25.47
C ASN A 333 7.18 -0.46 -25.50
N LEU A 334 7.52 -1.11 -26.61
CA LEU A 334 7.52 -2.57 -26.70
C LEU A 334 8.56 -3.21 -25.77
N ASP A 335 9.78 -2.67 -25.74
CA ASP A 335 10.85 -3.13 -24.83
C ASP A 335 10.45 -2.92 -23.37
N TYR A 336 9.82 -1.79 -23.05
CA TYR A 336 9.31 -1.51 -21.72
C TYR A 336 8.27 -2.54 -21.29
N VAL A 337 7.25 -2.81 -22.13
CA VAL A 337 6.21 -3.80 -21.84
C VAL A 337 6.78 -5.21 -21.71
N ALA A 338 7.65 -5.62 -22.65
CA ALA A 338 8.31 -6.91 -22.61
C ALA A 338 9.18 -7.07 -21.36
N GLY A 339 9.92 -6.02 -20.99
CA GLY A 339 10.71 -6.00 -19.77
C GLY A 339 9.87 -6.14 -18.50
N VAL A 340 8.69 -5.51 -18.43
CA VAL A 340 7.76 -5.72 -17.31
C VAL A 340 7.29 -7.17 -17.27
N ARG A 341 6.84 -7.73 -18.40
CA ARG A 341 6.39 -9.13 -18.49
C ARG A 341 7.48 -10.09 -18.03
N ASP A 342 8.68 -9.96 -18.58
CA ASP A 342 9.80 -10.88 -18.33
C ASP A 342 10.23 -10.80 -16.86
N ALA A 343 10.33 -9.59 -16.30
CA ALA A 343 10.67 -9.40 -14.90
C ALA A 343 9.61 -9.99 -13.95
N LEU A 344 8.32 -9.97 -14.32
CA LEU A 344 7.27 -10.65 -13.54
C LEU A 344 7.39 -12.17 -13.60
N LEU A 345 7.65 -12.73 -14.77
CA LEU A 345 7.84 -14.19 -14.95
C LEU A 345 9.07 -14.70 -14.17
N GLU A 346 10.18 -13.95 -14.18
CA GLU A 346 11.37 -14.25 -13.38
C GLU A 346 11.08 -14.27 -11.88
N ASN A 347 10.11 -13.46 -11.43
CA ASN A 347 9.70 -13.35 -10.04
C ASN A 347 8.51 -14.27 -9.67
N SER A 348 8.31 -15.35 -10.42
CA SER A 348 7.31 -16.39 -10.19
C SER A 348 5.84 -15.92 -10.28
N PHE A 349 5.58 -14.80 -10.95
CA PHE A 349 4.22 -14.43 -11.33
C PHE A 349 3.82 -15.10 -12.64
N THR A 350 2.51 -15.17 -12.87
CA THR A 350 1.94 -15.58 -14.16
C THR A 350 1.17 -14.42 -14.78
N ILE A 351 1.04 -14.41 -16.11
CA ILE A 351 0.40 -13.33 -16.85
C ILE A 351 -0.97 -13.80 -17.36
N GLY A 352 -2.01 -13.00 -17.16
CA GLY A 352 -3.39 -13.29 -17.58
C GLY A 352 -4.41 -12.46 -16.79
N PRO A 353 -5.72 -12.79 -16.85
CA PRO A 353 -6.74 -12.07 -16.08
C PRO A 353 -6.42 -12.05 -14.60
N ALA A 354 -6.58 -10.91 -13.95
CA ALA A 354 -6.16 -10.70 -12.57
C ALA A 354 -6.87 -11.68 -11.63
N THR A 355 -6.09 -12.33 -10.77
CA THR A 355 -6.65 -13.08 -9.65
C THR A 355 -7.09 -12.13 -8.54
N TYR A 356 -8.02 -12.60 -7.72
CA TYR A 356 -8.54 -11.88 -6.56
C TYR A 356 -8.51 -12.78 -5.33
N PHE A 357 -8.56 -12.17 -4.15
CA PHE A 357 -8.66 -12.95 -2.92
C PHE A 357 -10.08 -13.51 -2.77
N PRO A 358 -10.23 -14.81 -2.50
CA PRO A 358 -11.53 -15.32 -2.09
C PRO A 358 -11.93 -14.69 -0.74
N PRO A 359 -13.25 -14.60 -0.43
CA PRO A 359 -13.71 -14.13 0.87
C PRO A 359 -13.11 -14.94 2.02
N TYR A 360 -12.08 -14.39 2.66
CA TYR A 360 -11.42 -15.03 3.79
C TYR A 360 -11.60 -14.20 5.05
N PHE A 361 -12.14 -14.88 6.07
CA PHE A 361 -12.30 -14.37 7.41
C PHE A 361 -11.71 -15.41 8.38
N PRO A 362 -10.67 -15.07 9.16
CA PRO A 362 -10.12 -16.00 10.13
C PRO A 362 -11.19 -16.48 11.11
N SER A 363 -11.11 -17.75 11.51
CA SER A 363 -12.10 -18.32 12.43
C SER A 363 -12.15 -17.53 13.74
N ALA A 364 -13.37 -17.30 14.25
CA ALA A 364 -13.57 -16.51 15.46
C ALA A 364 -12.86 -17.12 16.70
N LEU A 365 -12.76 -18.45 16.75
CA LEU A 365 -12.03 -19.16 17.80
C LEU A 365 -10.52 -18.87 17.75
N LEU A 366 -9.89 -18.96 16.57
CA LEU A 366 -8.46 -18.65 16.43
C LEU A 366 -8.20 -17.17 16.78
N LEU A 367 -9.08 -16.25 16.35
CA LEU A 367 -8.97 -14.84 16.73
C LEU A 367 -9.09 -14.64 18.25
N ALA A 368 -10.01 -15.34 18.92
CA ALA A 368 -10.13 -15.29 20.37
C ALA A 368 -8.87 -15.82 21.08
N LEU A 369 -8.22 -16.86 20.54
CA LEU A 369 -6.93 -17.36 21.06
C LEU A 369 -5.79 -16.35 20.86
N VAL A 370 -5.77 -15.64 19.73
CA VAL A 370 -4.82 -14.53 19.51
C VAL A 370 -5.06 -13.41 20.52
N ILE A 371 -6.32 -13.01 20.75
CA ILE A 371 -6.70 -12.01 21.77
C ILE A 371 -6.27 -12.46 23.17
N PHE A 372 -6.47 -13.74 23.49
CA PHE A 372 -6.02 -14.33 24.76
C PHE A 372 -4.50 -14.22 24.93
N GLY A 373 -3.73 -14.56 23.89
CA GLY A 373 -2.27 -14.44 23.91
C GLY A 373 -1.80 -12.99 24.07
N THR A 374 -2.38 -12.04 23.34
CA THR A 374 -2.06 -10.61 23.48
C THR A 374 -2.43 -10.08 24.87
N THR A 375 -3.58 -10.47 25.41
CA THR A 375 -4.01 -10.12 26.77
C THR A 375 -3.01 -10.66 27.80
N ALA A 376 -2.56 -11.92 27.63
CA ALA A 376 -1.55 -12.52 28.50
C ALA A 376 -0.22 -11.76 28.45
N ALA A 377 0.22 -11.29 27.26
CA ALA A 377 1.38 -10.41 27.12
C ALA A 377 1.17 -9.07 27.85
N GLY A 378 -0.03 -8.48 27.76
CA GLY A 378 -0.37 -7.25 28.49
C GLY A 378 -0.33 -7.42 30.00
N VAL A 379 -0.93 -8.50 30.53
CA VAL A 379 -0.89 -8.81 31.96
C VAL A 379 0.54 -9.12 32.43
N LEU A 380 1.33 -9.81 31.61
CA LEU A 380 2.75 -10.06 31.90
C LEU A 380 3.53 -8.74 31.98
N PHE A 381 3.35 -7.84 31.01
CA PHE A 381 3.96 -6.51 31.03
C PHE A 381 3.58 -5.73 32.29
N LEU A 382 2.28 -5.67 32.62
CA LEU A 382 1.81 -5.00 33.84
C LEU A 382 2.42 -5.62 35.11
N THR A 383 2.57 -6.94 35.15
CA THR A 383 3.22 -7.63 36.28
C THR A 383 4.71 -7.29 36.39
N LEU A 384 5.41 -7.12 35.27
CA LEU A 384 6.82 -6.74 35.24
C LEU A 384 7.05 -5.28 35.63
N VAL A 385 6.09 -4.40 35.35
CA VAL A 385 6.13 -2.99 35.75
C VAL A 385 5.70 -2.82 37.21
N TYR A 386 4.58 -3.44 37.59
CA TYR A 386 4.02 -3.42 38.94
C TYR A 386 3.75 -4.85 39.40
N PRO A 387 4.65 -5.48 40.17
CA PRO A 387 4.43 -6.85 40.64
C PRO A 387 3.23 -6.98 41.58
N PHE A 388 2.24 -7.81 41.21
CA PHE A 388 1.07 -8.17 42.01
C PHE A 388 0.83 -9.69 42.04
N LYS A 389 0.01 -10.16 43.00
CA LYS A 389 -0.18 -11.60 43.29
C LYS A 389 -0.76 -12.37 42.08
N PRO A 390 -0.36 -13.63 41.83
CA PRO A 390 -0.82 -14.43 40.67
C PRO A 390 -2.34 -14.54 40.52
N ARG A 391 -3.09 -14.63 41.63
CA ARG A 391 -4.57 -14.68 41.58
C ARG A 391 -5.19 -13.49 40.83
N TYR A 392 -4.61 -12.29 40.99
CA TYR A 392 -5.11 -11.10 40.30
C TYR A 392 -4.63 -11.05 38.85
N GLN A 393 -3.49 -11.68 38.52
CA GLN A 393 -3.04 -11.83 37.13
C GLN A 393 -4.02 -12.69 36.34
N TYR A 394 -4.43 -13.83 36.92
CA TYR A 394 -5.36 -14.75 36.28
C TYR A 394 -6.78 -14.19 36.21
N LEU A 395 -7.23 -13.48 37.26
CA LEU A 395 -8.50 -12.77 37.24
C LEU A 395 -8.53 -11.70 36.13
N LEU A 396 -7.48 -10.89 36.03
CA LEU A 396 -7.39 -9.84 35.01
C LEU A 396 -7.34 -10.43 33.59
N LEU A 397 -6.54 -11.49 33.40
CA LEU A 397 -6.49 -12.22 32.13
C LEU A 397 -7.87 -12.75 31.73
N ALA A 398 -8.59 -13.41 32.65
CA ALA A 398 -9.90 -13.98 32.39
C ALA A 398 -10.92 -12.90 32.02
N LEU A 399 -11.04 -11.85 32.85
CA LEU A 399 -12.01 -10.76 32.62
C LEU A 399 -11.76 -10.03 31.30
N LEU A 400 -10.50 -9.65 31.03
CA LEU A 400 -10.15 -8.95 29.79
C LEU A 400 -10.34 -9.84 28.56
N THR A 401 -9.94 -11.11 28.63
CA THR A 401 -10.10 -12.02 27.48
C THR A 401 -11.57 -12.25 27.17
N ILE A 402 -12.42 -12.48 28.19
CA ILE A 402 -13.86 -12.64 27.98
C ILE A 402 -14.45 -11.36 27.36
N GLY A 403 -14.18 -10.20 27.96
CA GLY A 403 -14.72 -8.92 27.48
C GLY A 403 -14.29 -8.57 26.05
N LEU A 404 -13.03 -8.84 25.70
CA LEU A 404 -12.50 -8.54 24.37
C LEU A 404 -12.88 -9.59 23.31
N SER A 405 -13.03 -10.86 23.69
CA SER A 405 -13.34 -11.92 22.73
C SER A 405 -14.82 -11.96 22.36
N LEU A 406 -15.72 -11.54 23.26
CA LEU A 406 -17.18 -11.60 23.03
C LEU A 406 -17.62 -10.93 21.71
N PRO A 407 -17.20 -9.69 21.37
CA PRO A 407 -17.66 -9.06 20.13
C PRO A 407 -17.07 -9.69 18.87
N VAL A 408 -15.90 -10.33 18.97
CA VAL A 408 -15.28 -11.07 17.86
C VAL A 408 -15.96 -12.41 17.64
N LEU A 409 -16.32 -13.11 18.72
CA LEU A 409 -17.12 -14.35 18.67
C LEU A 409 -18.53 -14.11 18.14
N ALA A 410 -19.10 -12.93 18.36
CA ALA A 410 -20.39 -12.52 17.79
C ALA A 410 -20.32 -12.11 16.30
N GLY A 411 -19.17 -12.24 15.64
CA GLY A 411 -18.99 -11.92 14.22
C GLY A 411 -18.58 -10.47 13.92
N GLY A 412 -18.36 -9.64 14.94
CA GLY A 412 -17.95 -8.24 14.81
C GLY A 412 -16.52 -7.98 15.29
N GLY A 413 -16.31 -6.81 15.90
CA GLY A 413 -15.10 -6.52 16.66
C GLY A 413 -13.90 -5.99 15.86
N THR A 414 -14.09 -5.34 14.70
CA THR A 414 -12.98 -4.72 13.94
C THR A 414 -12.14 -3.77 14.82
N LEU A 415 -12.77 -2.96 15.67
CA LEU A 415 -12.05 -2.09 16.62
C LEU A 415 -11.19 -2.90 17.61
N ILE A 416 -11.71 -4.01 18.12
CA ILE A 416 -10.97 -4.89 19.04
C ILE A 416 -9.79 -5.53 18.31
N ARG A 417 -9.99 -6.00 17.08
CA ARG A 417 -8.92 -6.57 16.26
C ARG A 417 -7.81 -5.54 16.00
N GLN A 418 -8.15 -4.28 15.70
CA GLN A 418 -7.18 -3.21 15.57
C GLN A 418 -6.48 -2.88 16.91
N ALA A 419 -7.21 -2.89 18.03
CA ALA A 419 -6.63 -2.68 19.36
C ALA A 419 -5.66 -3.82 19.73
N THR A 420 -6.04 -5.08 19.49
CA THR A 420 -5.19 -6.26 19.71
C THR A 420 -3.95 -6.23 18.81
N ALA A 421 -4.08 -5.85 17.54
CA ALA A 421 -2.94 -5.63 16.66
C ALA A 421 -1.99 -4.56 17.23
N THR A 422 -2.55 -3.40 17.59
CA THR A 422 -1.78 -2.28 18.16
C THR A 422 -1.05 -2.69 19.43
N MET A 423 -1.74 -3.37 20.36
CA MET A 423 -1.14 -3.84 21.60
C MET A 423 -0.07 -4.91 21.35
N SER A 424 -0.27 -5.81 20.39
CA SER A 424 0.75 -6.82 20.03
C SER A 424 2.01 -6.16 19.45
N ALA A 425 1.84 -5.22 18.51
CA ALA A 425 2.95 -4.48 17.93
C ALA A 425 3.73 -3.65 18.97
N ILE A 426 3.08 -3.22 20.06
CA ILE A 426 3.72 -2.45 21.13
C ILE A 426 4.37 -3.36 22.16
N LEU A 427 3.63 -4.33 22.69
CA LEU A 427 4.03 -5.08 23.87
C LEU A 427 5.19 -6.05 23.60
N PHE A 428 5.22 -6.72 22.45
CA PHE A 428 6.24 -7.73 22.17
C PHE A 428 7.65 -7.13 22.03
N PRO A 429 7.88 -6.04 21.28
CA PRO A 429 9.17 -5.34 21.27
C PRO A 429 9.60 -4.82 22.64
N VAL A 430 8.66 -4.35 23.46
CA VAL A 430 8.96 -3.86 24.82
C VAL A 430 9.31 -5.01 25.75
N LEU A 431 8.54 -6.10 25.72
CA LEU A 431 8.77 -7.30 26.53
C LEU A 431 10.07 -8.00 26.15
N SER A 432 10.41 -8.08 24.85
CA SER A 432 11.66 -8.66 24.37
C SER A 432 12.87 -7.87 24.89
N MET A 433 12.84 -6.54 24.77
CA MET A 433 13.88 -5.66 25.32
C MET A 433 13.93 -5.71 26.85
N THR A 434 12.79 -5.75 27.53
CA THR A 434 12.73 -5.87 29.00
C THR A 434 13.37 -7.16 29.47
N TRP A 435 13.04 -8.29 28.84
CA TRP A 435 13.63 -9.59 29.13
C TRP A 435 15.14 -9.59 28.92
N GLN A 436 15.61 -8.99 27.84
CA GLN A 436 17.04 -8.90 27.54
C GLN A 436 17.80 -8.05 28.57
N LEU A 437 17.22 -6.91 28.97
CA LEU A 437 17.79 -6.04 30.00
C LEU A 437 17.85 -6.72 31.37
N ASP A 438 16.80 -7.43 31.77
CA ASP A 438 16.78 -8.19 33.02
C ASP A 438 17.83 -9.31 32.99
N ARG A 439 18.03 -9.98 31.84
CA ARG A 439 19.07 -11.01 31.67
C ARG A 439 20.49 -10.46 31.79
N TRP A 440 20.77 -9.30 31.20
CA TRP A 440 22.07 -8.65 31.36
C TRP A 440 22.30 -8.16 32.78
N ARG A 441 21.25 -7.66 33.46
CA ARG A 441 21.32 -7.25 34.87
C ARG A 441 21.64 -8.41 35.81
N ALA A 442 21.02 -9.56 35.60
CA ALA A 442 21.17 -10.75 36.44
C ALA A 442 22.48 -11.51 36.19
N ASN A 443 23.16 -11.25 35.07
CA ASN A 443 24.39 -11.96 34.71
C ASN A 443 25.61 -11.29 35.36
N GLU A 444 25.98 -11.79 36.55
CA GLU A 444 27.12 -11.31 37.34
C GLU A 444 28.47 -11.44 36.63
N SER A 445 28.56 -12.32 35.63
CA SER A 445 29.79 -12.51 34.85
C SER A 445 30.02 -11.43 33.77
N LEU A 446 29.05 -10.52 33.56
CA LEU A 446 29.22 -9.33 32.73
C LEU A 446 29.95 -8.26 33.52
N GLY A 447 31.20 -8.02 33.14
CA GLY A 447 32.02 -6.96 33.73
C GLY A 447 33.04 -6.40 32.75
N SER A 448 33.85 -5.46 33.22
CA SER A 448 34.84 -4.75 32.40
C SER A 448 35.88 -5.68 31.75
N LYS A 449 36.07 -6.88 32.33
CA LYS A 449 36.97 -7.94 31.84
C LYS A 449 36.34 -8.83 30.75
N THR A 450 35.12 -8.57 30.30
CA THR A 450 34.48 -9.37 29.26
C THR A 450 35.23 -9.18 27.94
N GLY A 451 35.81 -10.27 27.41
CA GLY A 451 36.54 -10.26 26.15
C GLY A 451 35.62 -9.98 24.95
N LEU A 452 36.19 -9.45 23.87
CA LEU A 452 35.45 -9.06 22.66
C LEU A 452 34.70 -10.24 22.03
N GLY A 453 35.33 -11.41 21.89
CA GLY A 453 34.67 -12.61 21.34
C GLY A 453 33.43 -13.03 22.14
N ARG A 454 33.47 -12.92 23.47
CA ARG A 454 32.31 -13.21 24.33
C ARG A 454 31.20 -12.17 24.16
N MET A 455 31.55 -10.89 24.00
CA MET A 455 30.56 -9.84 23.70
C MET A 455 29.90 -10.05 22.34
N LEU A 456 30.64 -10.50 21.33
CA LEU A 456 30.08 -10.84 20.02
C LEU A 456 29.04 -11.95 20.14
N VAL A 457 29.40 -13.08 20.76
CA VAL A 457 28.47 -14.23 20.94
C VAL A 457 27.23 -13.83 21.75
N LEU A 458 27.41 -13.13 22.87
CA LEU A 458 26.29 -12.67 23.70
C LEU A 458 25.41 -11.65 22.97
N GLY A 459 26.01 -10.78 22.16
CA GLY A 459 25.31 -9.80 21.34
C GLY A 459 24.49 -10.46 20.25
N THR A 460 25.07 -11.40 19.50
CA THR A 460 24.39 -12.13 18.42
C THR A 460 23.26 -13.00 18.94
N VAL A 461 23.48 -13.79 20.00
CA VAL A 461 22.42 -14.61 20.60
C VAL A 461 21.33 -13.73 21.21
N GLY A 462 21.72 -12.68 21.94
CA GLY A 462 20.78 -11.74 22.54
C GLY A 462 19.92 -11.03 21.52
N LEU A 463 20.53 -10.54 20.43
CA LEU A 463 19.82 -9.88 19.35
C LEU A 463 18.87 -10.86 18.65
N THR A 464 19.34 -12.06 18.30
CA THR A 464 18.53 -13.09 17.64
C THR A 464 17.28 -13.41 18.45
N VAL A 465 17.41 -13.68 19.75
CA VAL A 465 16.24 -13.96 20.61
C VAL A 465 15.31 -12.75 20.70
N THR A 466 15.86 -11.54 20.87
CA THR A 466 15.05 -10.31 20.95
C THR A 466 14.27 -10.07 19.66
N VAL A 467 14.91 -10.27 18.50
CA VAL A 467 14.27 -10.13 17.18
C VAL A 467 13.17 -11.17 16.99
N LEU A 468 13.43 -12.45 17.29
CA LEU A 468 12.42 -13.50 17.16
C LEU A 468 11.19 -13.22 18.04
N LEU A 469 11.40 -12.77 19.29
CA LEU A 469 10.30 -12.37 20.18
C LEU A 469 9.55 -11.13 19.67
N SER A 470 10.22 -10.18 19.03
CA SER A 470 9.58 -8.99 18.44
C SER A 470 8.77 -9.36 17.18
N ILE A 471 9.30 -10.25 16.33
CA ILE A 471 8.61 -10.78 15.15
C ILE A 471 7.33 -11.54 15.54
N MET A 472 7.31 -12.24 16.69
CA MET A 472 6.07 -12.83 17.21
C MET A 472 4.96 -11.78 17.33
N GLY A 473 5.24 -10.57 17.81
CA GLY A 473 4.27 -9.47 17.86
C GLY A 473 3.75 -9.08 16.48
N GLY A 474 4.63 -9.05 15.47
CA GLY A 474 4.26 -8.84 14.07
C GLY A 474 3.37 -9.96 13.51
N LEU A 475 3.64 -11.22 13.84
CA LEU A 475 2.81 -12.36 13.43
C LEU A 475 1.42 -12.31 14.07
N PHE A 476 1.29 -11.86 15.32
CA PHE A 476 -0.01 -11.58 15.95
C PHE A 476 -0.78 -10.48 15.20
N VAL A 477 -0.11 -9.41 14.78
CA VAL A 477 -0.70 -8.34 13.95
C VAL A 477 -1.19 -8.92 12.61
N GLY A 478 -0.29 -9.64 11.92
CA GLY A 478 -0.57 -10.23 10.62
C GLY A 478 -1.71 -11.24 10.65
N ALA A 479 -1.91 -11.95 11.77
CA ALA A 479 -3.00 -12.90 11.98
C ALA A 479 -4.33 -12.20 12.33
N VAL A 480 -4.34 -11.29 13.30
CA VAL A 480 -5.59 -10.68 13.77
C VAL A 480 -6.24 -9.79 12.70
N LEU A 481 -5.46 -9.28 11.75
CA LEU A 481 -5.93 -8.47 10.63
C LEU A 481 -5.97 -9.23 9.29
N ALA A 482 -5.79 -10.56 9.26
CA ALA A 482 -5.67 -11.35 8.02
C ALA A 482 -6.94 -11.44 7.14
N ASP A 483 -7.99 -10.65 7.38
CA ASP A 483 -9.21 -10.73 6.57
C ASP A 483 -9.09 -10.00 5.23
N VAL A 484 -9.92 -10.42 4.28
CA VAL A 484 -9.92 -9.90 2.90
C VAL A 484 -10.02 -8.38 2.80
N ARG A 485 -10.69 -7.71 3.77
CA ARG A 485 -10.85 -6.23 3.75
C ARG A 485 -9.53 -5.52 3.99
N PHE A 486 -8.66 -6.08 4.83
CA PHE A 486 -7.32 -5.53 5.06
C PHE A 486 -6.33 -5.93 3.96
N LEU A 487 -6.44 -7.15 3.41
CA LEU A 487 -5.58 -7.61 2.31
C LEU A 487 -5.82 -6.82 1.01
N LEU A 488 -7.09 -6.50 0.75
CA LEU A 488 -7.49 -5.59 -0.33
C LEU A 488 -7.27 -4.12 0.02
N GLU A 489 -6.80 -3.76 1.22
CA GLU A 489 -6.63 -2.36 1.65
C GLU A 489 -7.93 -1.51 1.61
N MET A 490 -9.10 -2.16 1.64
CA MET A 490 -10.38 -1.49 1.88
C MET A 490 -10.42 -0.90 3.29
N GLU A 491 -9.85 -1.63 4.25
CA GLU A 491 -9.58 -1.17 5.60
C GLU A 491 -8.08 -1.06 5.85
N ILE A 492 -7.68 -0.02 6.58
CA ILE A 492 -6.29 0.22 6.96
C ILE A 492 -6.07 0.03 8.45
N PHE A 493 -4.85 -0.37 8.81
CA PHE A 493 -4.43 -0.38 10.20
C PHE A 493 -4.26 1.06 10.70
N ARG A 494 -5.09 1.49 11.66
CA ARG A 494 -5.09 2.88 12.18
C ARG A 494 -4.06 3.11 13.30
N GLY A 495 -3.47 2.04 13.84
CA GLY A 495 -2.55 2.10 14.97
C GLY A 495 -1.11 2.52 14.64
N VAL A 496 -0.79 2.79 13.36
CA VAL A 496 0.59 3.06 12.88
C VAL A 496 1.29 4.12 13.74
N LYS A 497 0.66 5.27 14.00
CA LYS A 497 1.29 6.34 14.80
C LYS A 497 1.54 5.93 16.26
N LEU A 498 0.67 5.13 16.85
CA LEU A 498 0.82 4.67 18.23
C LEU A 498 1.98 3.68 18.38
N ILE A 499 2.12 2.76 17.43
CA ILE A 499 3.20 1.75 17.48
C ILE A 499 4.60 2.36 17.31
N PHE A 500 4.71 3.61 16.81
CA PHE A 500 5.99 4.34 16.78
C PHE A 500 6.40 4.93 18.13
N VAL A 501 5.43 5.42 18.91
CA VAL A 501 5.69 6.22 20.11
C VAL A 501 5.57 5.37 21.37
N ALA A 502 4.53 4.54 21.45
CA ALA A 502 4.21 3.79 22.66
C ALA A 502 5.33 2.82 23.10
N PRO A 503 6.03 2.08 22.21
CA PRO A 503 7.13 1.22 22.66
C PRO A 503 8.25 2.01 23.35
N LEU A 504 8.54 3.23 22.86
CA LEU A 504 9.57 4.10 23.42
C LEU A 504 9.17 4.63 24.79
N VAL A 505 7.89 5.01 24.96
CA VAL A 505 7.35 5.44 26.25
C VAL A 505 7.37 4.29 27.26
N LEU A 506 6.90 3.09 26.86
CA LEU A 506 6.84 1.94 27.75
C LEU A 506 8.22 1.41 28.12
N ILE A 507 9.18 1.34 27.19
CA ILE A 507 10.54 0.91 27.53
C ILE A 507 11.24 1.94 28.42
N THR A 508 10.96 3.23 28.23
CA THR A 508 11.44 4.29 29.13
C THR A 508 10.89 4.07 30.52
N TRP A 509 9.58 3.83 30.66
CA TRP A 509 8.97 3.52 31.93
C TRP A 509 9.62 2.28 32.59
N VAL A 510 9.81 1.20 31.83
CA VAL A 510 10.51 0.00 32.31
C VAL A 510 11.91 0.35 32.79
N TYR A 511 12.69 1.10 32.00
CA TYR A 511 14.05 1.48 32.36
C TYR A 511 14.09 2.22 33.71
N LEU A 512 13.20 3.19 33.93
CA LEU A 512 13.12 3.97 35.17
C LEU A 512 12.74 3.12 36.39
N THR A 513 11.99 2.03 36.20
CA THR A 513 11.68 1.08 37.28
C THR A 513 12.86 0.16 37.64
N ARG A 514 13.84 0.00 36.74
CA ARG A 514 14.96 -0.93 36.89
C ARG A 514 16.28 -0.26 37.23
N TYR A 515 16.50 0.94 36.68
CA TYR A 515 17.75 1.67 36.69
C TYR A 515 17.53 3.13 37.08
N SER A 516 18.55 3.75 37.67
CA SER A 516 18.56 5.18 37.95
C SER A 516 19.20 5.94 36.79
N LEU A 517 18.61 7.06 36.39
CA LEU A 517 19.15 7.91 35.32
C LEU A 517 20.44 8.64 35.73
N PHE A 518 20.64 8.91 37.02
CA PHE A 518 21.70 9.82 37.50
C PHE A 518 22.65 9.22 38.53
N GLU A 519 22.27 8.14 39.23
CA GLU A 519 23.06 7.59 40.36
C GLU A 519 23.25 6.07 40.19
N GLU A 520 24.49 5.59 40.10
CA GLU A 520 24.77 4.16 39.81
C GLU A 520 24.55 3.19 40.98
N GLN A 521 24.35 3.68 42.21
CA GLN A 521 24.55 2.89 43.44
C GLN A 521 23.36 2.78 44.39
N LEU A 522 22.21 3.42 44.14
CA LEU A 522 21.07 3.33 45.05
C LEU A 522 20.06 2.24 44.62
N PRO A 523 19.66 1.31 45.50
CA PRO A 523 18.53 0.44 45.25
C PRO A 523 17.26 1.32 45.17
N LEU A 524 16.65 1.34 43.98
CA LEU A 524 15.43 2.11 43.76
C LEU A 524 14.25 1.42 44.45
N ASP A 525 13.72 2.08 45.48
CA ASP A 525 12.39 1.81 46.00
C ASP A 525 11.32 2.46 45.09
N ARG A 526 10.08 1.96 45.10
CA ARG A 526 8.98 2.37 44.21
C ARG A 526 8.61 3.86 44.35
N ALA A 527 8.91 4.47 45.48
CA ALA A 527 8.84 5.93 45.73
C ALA A 527 9.95 6.74 45.01
N GLY A 528 10.76 6.11 44.16
CA GLY A 528 11.89 6.70 43.43
C GLY A 528 11.55 7.31 42.07
N ILE A 529 10.48 6.88 41.39
CA ILE A 529 10.13 7.41 40.05
C ILE A 529 9.73 8.89 40.14
N GLY A 530 8.87 9.26 41.10
CA GLY A 530 8.51 10.66 41.33
C GLY A 530 9.71 11.53 41.69
N ARG A 531 10.67 10.98 42.46
CA ARG A 531 11.95 11.65 42.77
C ARG A 531 12.84 11.81 41.54
N GLN A 532 12.89 10.83 40.65
CA GLN A 532 13.63 10.93 39.38
C GLN A 532 13.00 11.98 38.45
N ILE A 533 11.67 11.97 38.30
CA ILE A 533 10.96 12.97 37.48
C ILE A 533 11.21 14.38 38.04
N SER A 534 11.10 14.57 39.37
CA SER A 534 11.42 15.83 40.02
C SER A 534 12.89 16.24 39.81
N LYS A 535 13.85 15.31 39.89
CA LYS A 535 15.27 15.58 39.59
C LYS A 535 15.50 15.98 38.13
N VAL A 536 14.78 15.37 37.16
CA VAL A 536 14.85 15.76 35.73
C VAL A 536 14.29 17.17 35.54
N LEU A 537 13.13 17.47 36.13
CA LEU A 537 12.49 18.79 36.02
C LEU A 537 13.29 19.90 36.70
N ASN A 538 14.01 19.57 37.78
CA ASN A 538 14.88 20.49 38.51
C ASN A 538 16.32 20.50 37.98
N TYR A 539 16.61 19.79 36.88
CA TYR A 539 17.97 19.73 36.33
C TYR A 539 18.33 21.08 35.67
N PRO A 540 19.51 21.65 35.94
CA PRO A 540 19.90 22.93 35.37
C PRO A 540 19.98 22.86 33.84
N VAL A 541 19.24 23.75 33.17
CA VAL A 541 19.20 23.84 31.71
C VAL A 541 20.37 24.70 31.23
N TYR A 542 21.39 24.07 30.66
CA TYR A 542 22.49 24.74 29.97
C TYR A 542 22.15 24.94 28.48
N LEU A 543 22.79 25.91 27.81
CA LEU A 543 22.61 26.10 26.36
C LEU A 543 22.90 24.80 25.57
N LYS A 544 23.95 24.05 25.97
CA LYS A 544 24.27 22.74 25.39
C LYS A 544 23.17 21.69 25.57
N THR A 545 22.45 21.69 26.70
CA THR A 545 21.33 20.76 26.92
C THR A 545 20.10 21.19 26.13
N LEU A 546 19.89 22.50 25.94
CA LEU A 546 18.81 23.04 25.13
C LEU A 546 19.03 22.75 23.62
N LEU A 547 20.26 22.95 23.13
CA LEU A 547 20.65 22.55 21.77
C LEU A 547 20.53 21.04 21.56
N GLY A 548 20.94 20.23 22.53
CA GLY A 548 20.76 18.77 22.48
C GLY A 548 19.29 18.35 22.46
N ALA A 549 18.44 18.98 23.29
CA ALA A 549 17.00 18.74 23.30
C ALA A 549 16.33 19.15 21.98
N ALA A 550 16.72 20.30 21.42
CA ALA A 550 16.25 20.75 20.11
C ALA A 550 16.63 19.74 19.00
N PHE A 551 17.87 19.23 19.02
CA PHE A 551 18.31 18.20 18.08
C PHE A 551 17.49 16.91 18.21
N VAL A 552 17.24 16.43 19.44
CA VAL A 552 16.41 15.24 19.68
C VAL A 552 14.97 15.47 19.23
N ALA A 553 14.41 16.65 19.48
CA ALA A 553 13.06 17.01 19.05
C ALA A 553 12.95 17.03 17.52
N ILE A 554 13.94 17.59 16.81
CA ILE A 554 14.00 17.55 15.34
C ILE A 554 14.13 16.10 14.86
N ALA A 555 15.02 15.31 15.46
CA ALA A 555 15.19 13.90 15.08
C ALA A 555 13.91 13.08 15.30
N ALA A 556 13.20 13.31 16.41
CA ALA A 556 11.91 12.68 16.69
C ALA A 556 10.82 13.15 15.72
N TRP A 557 10.77 14.44 15.39
CA TRP A 557 9.85 14.98 14.40
C TRP A 557 10.10 14.40 13.01
N VAL A 558 11.36 14.30 12.57
CA VAL A 558 11.74 13.63 11.32
C VAL A 558 11.39 12.14 11.37
N TYR A 559 11.62 11.46 12.50
CA TYR A 559 11.31 10.05 12.68
C TYR A 559 9.81 9.75 12.56
N ILE A 560 8.97 10.55 13.22
CA ILE A 560 7.51 10.44 13.16
C ILE A 560 7.00 10.94 11.81
N GLY A 561 7.54 12.03 11.27
CA GLY A 561 7.17 12.58 9.96
C GLY A 561 7.45 11.61 8.82
N ARG A 562 8.61 10.95 8.82
CA ARG A 562 8.98 9.90 7.84
C ARG A 562 8.22 8.58 8.03
N SER A 563 7.36 8.47 9.05
CA SER A 563 6.50 7.30 9.21
C SER A 563 5.19 7.37 8.44
N GLY A 564 4.81 8.57 7.97
CA GLY A 564 3.66 8.78 7.10
C GLY A 564 4.08 8.91 5.63
N HIS A 565 3.20 8.47 4.73
CA HIS A 565 3.38 8.64 3.29
C HIS A 565 3.52 10.13 2.98
N THR A 566 4.71 10.52 2.49
CA THR A 566 5.09 11.86 2.01
C THR A 566 5.06 13.01 3.03
N ALA A 567 6.05 13.06 3.92
CA ALA A 567 6.40 14.31 4.64
C ALA A 567 7.46 15.16 3.92
N GLY A 568 7.62 15.02 2.60
CA GLY A 568 8.52 15.89 1.80
C GLY A 568 10.00 15.88 2.21
N VAL A 569 10.45 14.95 3.05
CA VAL A 569 11.85 14.87 3.47
C VAL A 569 12.65 14.15 2.38
N PRO A 570 13.59 14.83 1.70
CA PRO A 570 14.35 14.25 0.60
C PRO A 570 15.20 13.06 1.08
N VAL A 571 15.21 12.00 0.28
CA VAL A 571 16.04 10.81 0.50
C VAL A 571 17.42 11.08 -0.11
N SER A 572 18.48 10.79 0.64
CA SER A 572 19.83 10.95 0.09
C SER A 572 20.08 9.98 -1.06
N ALA A 573 20.86 10.40 -2.07
CA ALA A 573 21.21 9.53 -3.21
C ALA A 573 21.96 8.25 -2.76
N LEU A 574 22.73 8.33 -1.67
CA LEU A 574 23.40 7.17 -1.07
C LEU A 574 22.39 6.18 -0.47
N GLU A 575 21.36 6.67 0.22
CA GLU A 575 20.28 5.84 0.77
C GLU A 575 19.50 5.14 -0.36
N LEU A 576 19.24 5.81 -1.48
CA LEU A 576 18.59 5.22 -2.65
C LEU A 576 19.45 4.11 -3.28
N LYS A 577 20.75 4.35 -3.48
CA LYS A 577 21.68 3.33 -3.99
C LYS A 577 21.81 2.13 -3.07
N LEU A 578 21.89 2.34 -1.76
CA LEU A 578 21.93 1.26 -0.78
C LEU A 578 20.63 0.43 -0.81
N ARG A 579 19.47 1.09 -0.94
CA ARG A 579 18.18 0.39 -1.07
C ARG A 579 18.14 -0.50 -2.29
N TYR A 580 18.51 0.05 -3.45
CA TYR A 580 18.56 -0.70 -4.70
C TYR A 580 19.51 -1.90 -4.62
N PHE A 581 20.70 -1.71 -4.04
CA PHE A 581 21.65 -2.80 -3.80
C PHE A 581 21.07 -3.90 -2.90
N LEU A 582 20.40 -3.52 -1.81
CA LEU A 582 19.77 -4.49 -0.91
C LEU A 582 18.58 -5.22 -1.56
N GLU A 583 17.84 -4.56 -2.44
CA GLU A 583 16.76 -5.18 -3.23
C GLU A 583 17.27 -6.23 -4.22
N GLN A 584 18.46 -6.03 -4.80
CA GLN A 584 19.07 -7.00 -5.71
C GLN A 584 19.72 -8.19 -4.99
N VAL A 585 20.27 -7.98 -3.80
CA VAL A 585 21.04 -9.01 -3.08
C VAL A 585 20.17 -9.84 -2.13
N MET A 586 19.10 -9.26 -1.57
CA MET A 586 18.26 -9.91 -0.56
C MET A 586 16.87 -10.17 -1.09
N TYR A 587 16.21 -11.20 -0.53
CA TYR A 587 14.83 -11.53 -0.90
C TYR A 587 13.86 -10.40 -0.48
N ALA A 588 14.03 -9.84 0.72
CA ALA A 588 13.22 -8.71 1.16
C ALA A 588 14.08 -7.64 1.82
N ARG A 589 14.15 -6.47 1.17
CA ARG A 589 14.93 -5.33 1.66
C ARG A 589 14.60 -5.00 3.14
N PRO A 590 15.56 -5.08 4.06
CA PRO A 590 15.33 -4.77 5.47
C PRO A 590 15.10 -3.27 5.69
N ARG A 591 14.36 -2.92 6.75
CA ARG A 591 14.13 -1.51 7.08
C ARG A 591 15.44 -0.89 7.57
N GLY A 592 15.82 0.26 7.02
CA GLY A 592 17.04 0.98 7.42
C GLY A 592 17.12 1.26 8.94
N LYS A 593 15.98 1.48 9.59
CA LYS A 593 15.89 1.72 11.05
C LYS A 593 16.42 0.54 11.87
N GLU A 594 16.29 -0.69 11.37
CA GLU A 594 16.70 -1.91 12.06
C GLU A 594 18.22 -2.06 12.01
N PHE A 595 18.81 -2.18 10.82
CA PHE A 595 20.22 -2.54 10.68
C PHE A 595 21.19 -1.35 10.76
N VAL A 596 20.77 -0.13 10.42
CA VAL A 596 21.65 1.06 10.48
C VAL A 596 21.71 1.63 11.90
N ILE A 597 20.60 1.56 12.65
CA ILE A 597 20.45 2.28 13.91
C ILE A 597 20.17 1.32 15.08
N GLY A 598 19.07 0.58 15.02
CA GLY A 598 18.59 -0.20 16.16
C GLY A 598 19.51 -1.35 16.58
N HIS A 599 19.86 -2.23 15.64
CA HIS A 599 20.71 -3.40 15.91
C HIS A 599 22.15 -3.00 16.29
N PRO A 600 22.80 -2.01 15.65
CA PRO A 600 24.07 -1.47 16.14
C PRO A 600 23.97 -0.91 17.57
N ALA A 601 22.91 -0.15 17.87
CA ALA A 601 22.70 0.37 19.22
C ALA A 601 22.51 -0.75 20.26
N PHE A 602 21.93 -1.89 19.88
CA PHE A 602 21.80 -3.07 20.74
C PHE A 602 23.18 -3.67 21.11
N TYR A 603 24.10 -3.79 20.16
CA TYR A 603 25.48 -4.24 20.46
C TYR A 603 26.25 -3.24 21.32
N LEU A 604 26.10 -1.95 21.02
CA LEU A 604 26.70 -0.88 21.84
C LEU A 604 26.11 -0.84 23.24
N LEU A 605 24.82 -1.15 23.40
CA LEU A 605 24.16 -1.27 24.69
C LEU A 605 24.76 -2.41 25.52
N LEU A 606 25.00 -3.58 24.92
CA LEU A 606 25.71 -4.68 25.58
C LEU A 606 27.12 -4.25 26.03
N MET A 607 27.86 -3.55 25.15
CA MET A 607 29.18 -3.00 25.49
C MET A 607 29.09 -1.99 26.64
N ALA A 608 28.07 -1.14 26.64
CA ALA A 608 27.82 -0.15 27.70
C ALA A 608 27.56 -0.82 29.06
N PHE A 609 26.86 -1.96 29.09
CA PHE A 609 26.71 -2.77 30.29
C PHE A 609 28.04 -3.41 30.73
N CYS A 610 28.80 -3.99 29.80
CA CYS A 610 30.10 -4.61 30.12
C CYS A 610 31.12 -3.60 30.65
N ARG A 611 31.18 -2.41 30.04
CA ARG A 611 32.17 -1.36 30.32
C ARG A 611 31.69 -0.31 31.32
N ARG A 612 30.48 -0.48 31.88
CA ARG A 612 29.87 0.44 32.87
C ARG A 612 29.87 1.89 32.39
N TRP A 613 29.36 2.10 31.17
CA TRP A 613 29.17 3.45 30.64
C TRP A 613 28.11 4.23 31.42
N PRO A 614 28.10 5.58 31.32
CA PRO A 614 27.13 6.42 32.00
C PRO A 614 25.67 5.97 31.78
N SER A 615 24.86 6.08 32.83
CA SER A 615 23.43 5.70 32.83
C SER A 615 22.60 6.41 31.77
N THR A 616 22.93 7.67 31.45
CA THR A 616 22.28 8.47 30.41
C THR A 616 22.53 7.89 29.02
N LEU A 617 23.77 7.50 28.72
CA LEU A 617 24.13 6.87 27.45
C LEU A 617 23.49 5.48 27.31
N ARG A 618 23.48 4.69 28.39
CA ARG A 618 22.78 3.40 28.44
C ARG A 618 21.30 3.57 28.12
N TYR A 619 20.63 4.55 28.74
CA TYR A 619 19.23 4.87 28.47
C TYR A 619 18.99 5.22 26.99
N SER A 620 19.80 6.12 26.42
CA SER A 620 19.69 6.48 25.01
C SER A 620 19.83 5.26 24.10
N LEU A 621 20.80 4.38 24.37
CA LEU A 621 21.00 3.15 23.60
C LEU A 621 19.82 2.16 23.75
N VAL A 622 19.18 2.07 24.92
CA VAL A 622 17.94 1.29 25.11
C VAL A 622 16.82 1.80 24.21
N VAL A 623 16.58 3.11 24.19
CA VAL A 623 15.55 3.72 23.36
C VAL A 623 15.83 3.45 21.88
N VAL A 624 17.07 3.67 21.44
CA VAL A 624 17.47 3.45 20.05
C VAL A 624 17.40 1.98 19.64
N ALA A 625 17.83 1.06 20.50
CA ALA A 625 17.69 -0.38 20.25
C ALA A 625 16.21 -0.81 20.14
N THR A 626 15.34 -0.21 20.97
CA THR A 626 13.89 -0.46 20.93
C THR A 626 13.24 0.05 19.65
N ILE A 627 13.74 1.13 19.04
CA ILE A 627 13.30 1.58 17.71
C ILE A 627 13.48 0.47 16.67
N GLY A 628 14.63 -0.22 16.68
CA GLY A 628 14.87 -1.38 15.81
C GLY A 628 13.87 -2.50 16.04
N GLN A 629 13.62 -2.85 17.31
CA GLN A 629 12.65 -3.90 17.66
C GLN A 629 11.20 -3.54 17.29
N GLY A 630 10.82 -2.26 17.45
CA GLY A 630 9.50 -1.77 17.05
C GLY A 630 9.27 -1.81 15.54
N SER A 631 10.30 -1.49 14.74
CA SER A 631 10.26 -1.53 13.26
C SER A 631 9.95 -2.94 12.72
N LEU A 632 10.42 -3.99 13.41
CA LEU A 632 10.13 -5.38 13.03
C LEU A 632 8.64 -5.69 13.13
N ALA A 633 7.98 -5.26 14.21
CA ALA A 633 6.54 -5.46 14.36
C ALA A 633 5.73 -4.55 13.42
N GLU A 634 6.22 -3.33 13.16
CA GLU A 634 5.63 -2.38 12.21
C GLU A 634 5.60 -2.94 10.78
N THR A 635 6.60 -3.74 10.39
CA THR A 635 6.66 -4.35 9.06
C THR A 635 5.39 -5.17 8.74
N PHE A 636 4.81 -5.85 9.72
CA PHE A 636 3.58 -6.64 9.57
C PHE A 636 2.30 -5.79 9.60
N ALA A 637 2.39 -4.51 9.98
CA ALA A 637 1.25 -3.59 10.01
C ALA A 637 0.84 -3.12 8.59
N HIS A 638 1.68 -3.36 7.58
CA HIS A 638 1.34 -3.17 6.18
C HIS A 638 0.66 -4.41 5.63
N MET A 639 -0.66 -4.49 5.83
CA MET A 639 -1.46 -5.69 5.51
C MET A 639 -1.46 -6.10 4.03
N ARG A 640 -1.17 -5.15 3.13
CA ARG A 640 -0.98 -5.40 1.70
C ARG A 640 0.26 -6.23 1.36
N THR A 641 1.26 -6.24 2.23
CA THR A 641 2.51 -6.98 1.99
C THR A 641 2.30 -8.43 2.41
N PRO A 642 2.68 -9.41 1.57
CA PRO A 642 2.58 -10.81 1.92
C PRO A 642 3.23 -11.12 3.27
N ILE A 643 2.60 -12.00 4.06
CA ILE A 643 3.06 -12.30 5.42
C ILE A 643 4.44 -12.96 5.41
N PHE A 644 4.69 -13.84 4.43
CA PHE A 644 5.98 -14.48 4.24
C PHE A 644 7.08 -13.47 3.91
N MET A 645 6.80 -12.51 3.02
CA MET A 645 7.73 -11.44 2.68
C MET A 645 8.06 -10.58 3.91
N SER A 646 7.06 -10.25 4.74
CA SER A 646 7.27 -9.51 5.99
C SER A 646 8.13 -10.27 7.00
N PHE A 647 7.96 -11.60 7.06
CA PHE A 647 8.77 -12.47 7.90
C PHE A 647 10.23 -12.55 7.43
N ILE A 648 10.48 -12.80 6.14
CA ILE A 648 11.83 -12.81 5.57
C ILE A 648 12.50 -11.46 5.74
N ARG A 649 11.78 -10.35 5.54
CA ARG A 649 12.32 -8.99 5.77
C ARG A 649 12.89 -8.81 7.18
N GLY A 650 12.22 -9.39 8.19
CA GLY A 650 12.71 -9.38 9.57
C GLY A 650 13.97 -10.23 9.77
N LEU A 651 14.11 -11.34 9.06
CA LEU A 651 15.32 -12.19 9.08
C LEU A 651 16.49 -11.53 8.35
N ASP A 652 16.25 -10.92 7.19
CA ASP A 652 17.25 -10.13 6.45
C ASP A 652 17.71 -8.93 7.30
N GLY A 653 16.79 -8.30 8.04
CA GLY A 653 17.07 -7.24 9.00
C GLY A 653 17.92 -7.72 10.19
N LEU A 654 17.71 -8.94 10.66
CA LEU A 654 18.57 -9.59 11.66
C LEU A 654 19.97 -9.83 11.12
N PHE A 655 20.09 -10.42 9.94
CA PHE A 655 21.39 -10.72 9.32
C PHE A 655 22.22 -9.46 9.12
N MET A 656 21.65 -8.44 8.46
CA MET A 656 22.32 -7.14 8.30
C MET A 656 22.58 -6.46 9.64
N GLY A 657 21.66 -6.59 10.60
CA GLY A 657 21.84 -6.09 11.95
C GLY A 657 23.00 -6.70 12.70
N ILE A 658 23.26 -8.01 12.51
CA ILE A 658 24.43 -8.70 13.07
C ILE A 658 25.69 -8.13 12.41
N VAL A 659 25.74 -8.04 11.09
CA VAL A 659 26.91 -7.50 10.36
C VAL A 659 27.23 -6.07 10.83
N CYS A 660 26.25 -5.17 10.81
CA CYS A 660 26.41 -3.78 11.23
C CYS A 660 26.69 -3.65 12.73
N GLY A 661 26.09 -4.51 13.56
CA GLY A 661 26.31 -4.52 15.00
C GLY A 661 27.71 -4.97 15.41
N ILE A 662 28.25 -5.99 14.74
CA ILE A 662 29.64 -6.43 14.89
C ILE A 662 30.58 -5.30 14.46
N ALA A 663 30.34 -4.68 13.29
CA ALA A 663 31.14 -3.56 12.80
C ALA A 663 31.15 -2.38 13.78
N ALA A 664 29.99 -2.02 14.36
CA ALA A 664 29.88 -0.96 15.35
C ALA A 664 30.66 -1.29 16.63
N LEU A 665 30.56 -2.53 17.13
CA LEU A 665 31.27 -2.96 18.33
C LEU A 665 32.79 -2.95 18.14
N ILE A 666 33.27 -3.44 16.99
CA ILE A 666 34.70 -3.41 16.63
C ILE A 666 35.17 -1.95 16.47
N GLY A 667 34.42 -1.13 15.74
CA GLY A 667 34.76 0.27 15.48
C GLY A 667 34.93 1.07 16.77
N VAL A 668 34.01 0.91 17.73
CA VAL A 668 34.14 1.57 19.05
C VAL A 668 35.33 1.03 19.84
N GLN A 669 35.60 -0.27 19.79
CA GLN A 669 36.77 -0.85 20.47
C GLN A 669 38.08 -0.33 19.88
N VAL A 670 38.18 -0.21 18.55
CA VAL A 670 39.34 0.37 17.85
C VAL A 670 39.48 1.85 18.21
N LEU A 671 38.40 2.62 18.18
CA LEU A 671 38.43 4.03 18.57
C LEU A 671 38.91 4.21 20.02
N HIS A 672 38.43 3.37 20.93
CA HIS A 672 38.87 3.39 22.33
C HIS A 672 40.36 3.07 22.47
N TYR A 673 40.87 2.10 21.70
CA TYR A 673 42.29 1.79 21.64
C TYR A 673 43.12 2.94 21.05
N LEU A 674 42.67 3.55 19.96
CA LEU A 674 43.34 4.69 19.33
C LEU A 674 43.38 5.91 20.25
N LEU A 675 42.28 6.23 20.94
CA LEU A 675 42.24 7.32 21.92
C LEU A 675 43.18 7.04 23.11
N PHE A 676 43.28 5.79 23.55
CA PHE A 676 44.24 5.39 24.58
C PHE A 676 45.70 5.53 24.11
N VAL A 677 46.00 5.19 22.86
CA VAL A 677 47.33 5.34 22.26
C VAL A 677 47.68 6.81 22.01
N LEU A 678 46.73 7.62 21.52
CA LEU A 678 46.90 9.05 21.28
C LEU A 678 47.04 9.85 22.58
N GLY A 679 46.30 9.49 23.63
CA GLY A 679 46.45 10.05 24.98
C GLY A 679 47.76 9.67 25.68
N ARG A 680 48.50 8.70 25.13
CA ARG A 680 49.85 8.30 25.56
C ARG A 680 50.98 8.95 24.77
N ARG A 681 50.71 9.87 23.83
CA ARG A 681 51.81 10.70 23.29
C ARG A 681 52.44 11.47 24.45
N PRO A 682 53.72 11.22 24.78
CA PRO A 682 54.35 11.90 25.90
C PRO A 682 54.37 13.40 25.61
N ALA A 683 54.08 14.20 26.64
CA ALA A 683 54.58 15.56 26.71
C ALA A 683 56.11 15.50 26.60
N GLY A 684 56.60 15.67 25.38
CA GLY A 684 58.01 15.65 25.03
C GLY A 684 58.21 16.72 23.98
N HIS A 685 58.29 17.96 24.46
CA HIS A 685 58.98 19.14 23.92
C HIS A 685 58.38 20.41 24.55
N GLU A 686 58.67 20.62 25.83
CA GLU A 686 58.99 21.95 26.37
C GLU A 686 60.23 21.82 27.26
#